data_AF-A0A8C0WPR6-F1
#
_entry.id   AF-A0A8C0WPR6-F1
#
_cell.length_a   1.000
_cell.length_b   1.000
_cell.length_c   1.000
_cell.angle_alpha   90.00
_cell.angle_beta   90.00
_cell.angle_gamma   90.00
#
_symmetry.space_group_name_H-M   'P 1'
#
loop_
_entity.id
_entity.type
_entity.pdbx_description
1 polymer ?
#
loop_
_entity_poly.entity_id
_entity_poly.type
_entity_poly.pdbx_seq_one_letter_code
_entity_poly.pdbx_strand_id
1 'polypeptide(L)'
;MVFNEGEAQRLIEILSEKAGVIQDTWHKATQKGDPVAILKRQLEEKEKLLATEQEDAAVAKSKLRELNKEMASEKAKAAAGEAKVKKQLVAREQEIAAVQARMQASYREHVKEVQQLQGKIRTLQEQLENGPNTQLARLQQENSILRDALNQATSQVESKQNAELAKLRQELSKVSKELVEKSEASRQEEQQRKALEAKATAFEKQVLQLQASHKESEEALQKRLDEVSRELCRAQTSHASLRADAEKVQEQQQQMAELHSKLQSSEVEVKSKCEELSDLHGQLKEAKAENSQLTERIRSIEALLEAGQARDTQVRTQAEPDILGNVSPSVQELESQISHLEKEATELKEAVEQQKGKNNDLREKNWKAMEALASAERACEEKLCSLTQAKEESEKQLHLTEAQTKEALLALLPELSVLAHENYGEWLQELKEKGSQLLKKPPTTTEPSPDLASKLREAEETQSTLQAECDQYRTILAETEGMLKDLQKSVEEEEQVWKAKVGAAEEELQKSRVTVKHLEDVVEKLKAELESSDQVREHTSLLEAELEKHMAASSAECQNYAKEVAGLRQLLLESQSQLDAAKSEAQKQSDELALVRQQLSEMKSHVKDGDVAGSPAVPTEVPPAEQDPMKVRLGLIAGHLYCISSRPAPLSDKAQATACRLQEELEKLRTAGPLQSSGEEATQLKDRLEKEKKLTGDLGRAATKLQELLKTTQEQLAKEKNTVKKLQEQLEKTEDGGSSKEGTSV
;
A
#
# COMPACT_ATOMS: atom_id res chain seq x y z
N MET A 1 202.41 -91.58 63.27
CA MET A 1 203.85 -91.63 62.93
C MET A 1 204.46 -90.32 63.34
N VAL A 2 205.73 -90.29 63.75
CA VAL A 2 206.38 -89.09 64.29
C VAL A 2 206.90 -88.24 63.12
N PHE A 3 206.47 -86.97 63.06
CA PHE A 3 207.07 -85.98 62.16
C PHE A 3 208.42 -85.52 62.70
N ASN A 4 209.34 -85.21 61.80
CA ASN A 4 210.57 -84.51 62.13
C ASN A 4 210.24 -83.07 62.57
N GLU A 5 210.97 -82.53 63.54
CA GLU A 5 210.80 -81.16 64.04
C GLU A 5 210.92 -80.11 62.91
N GLY A 6 211.78 -80.36 61.91
CA GLY A 6 211.88 -79.55 60.69
C GLY A 6 210.68 -79.62 59.73
N GLU A 7 209.84 -80.66 59.81
CA GLU A 7 208.61 -80.78 59.01
C GLU A 7 207.45 -80.00 59.65
N ALA A 8 207.39 -79.98 60.99
CA ALA A 8 206.46 -79.14 61.73
C ALA A 8 206.72 -77.65 61.47
N GLN A 9 208.00 -77.23 61.44
CA GLN A 9 208.38 -75.86 61.16
C GLN A 9 207.91 -75.39 59.76
N ARG A 10 208.10 -76.23 58.73
CA ARG A 10 207.62 -75.94 57.36
C ARG A 10 206.10 -75.87 57.25
N LEU A 11 205.36 -76.66 58.02
CA LEU A 11 203.90 -76.57 58.07
C LEU A 11 203.42 -75.24 58.68
N ILE A 12 204.16 -74.69 59.65
CA ILE A 12 203.87 -73.37 60.24
C ILE A 12 204.14 -72.24 59.22
N GLU A 13 205.23 -72.30 58.47
CA GLU A 13 205.52 -71.33 57.39
C GLU A 13 204.41 -71.34 56.32
N ILE A 14 204.05 -72.53 55.80
CA ILE A 14 203.03 -72.68 54.76
C ILE A 14 201.64 -72.21 55.24
N LEU A 15 201.28 -72.45 56.50
CA LEU A 15 200.02 -71.95 57.06
C LEU A 15 200.05 -70.44 57.30
N SER A 16 201.22 -69.85 57.57
CA SER A 16 201.39 -68.40 57.78
C SER A 16 201.25 -67.63 56.46
N GLU A 17 201.91 -68.06 55.38
CA GLU A 17 201.70 -67.49 54.03
C GLU A 17 200.24 -67.60 53.60
N LYS A 18 199.61 -68.75 53.88
CA LYS A 18 198.21 -69.01 53.50
C LYS A 18 197.19 -68.20 54.32
N ALA A 19 197.55 -67.71 55.50
CA ALA A 19 196.73 -66.80 56.29
C ALA A 19 196.79 -65.35 55.77
N GLY A 20 197.99 -64.85 55.45
CA GLY A 20 198.19 -63.45 55.06
C GLY A 20 197.40 -63.00 53.82
N VAL A 21 197.24 -63.89 52.83
CA VAL A 21 196.55 -63.58 51.56
C VAL A 21 195.01 -63.48 51.72
N ILE A 22 194.44 -64.13 52.74
CA ILE A 22 192.98 -64.22 52.91
C ILE A 22 192.40 -62.97 53.59
N GLN A 23 193.16 -62.31 54.47
CA GLN A 23 192.67 -61.14 55.21
C GLN A 23 192.61 -59.87 54.36
N ASP A 24 193.57 -59.68 53.43
CA ASP A 24 193.69 -58.43 52.64
C ASP A 24 192.72 -58.36 51.44
N THR A 25 192.12 -59.50 51.05
CA THR A 25 191.10 -59.56 49.99
C THR A 25 189.70 -59.19 50.48
N TRP A 26 189.40 -59.34 51.79
CA TRP A 26 188.09 -58.96 52.35
C TRP A 26 187.93 -57.43 52.50
N HIS A 27 189.00 -56.72 52.87
CA HIS A 27 188.94 -55.29 53.23
C HIS A 27 188.78 -54.33 52.04
N LYS A 28 188.91 -54.82 50.80
CA LYS A 28 188.71 -54.01 49.57
C LYS A 28 187.26 -54.04 49.04
N ALA A 29 186.35 -54.75 49.69
CA ALA A 29 184.93 -54.79 49.32
C ALA A 29 184.08 -53.67 49.98
N THR A 30 184.60 -52.98 51.00
CA THR A 30 183.79 -52.23 51.98
C THR A 30 183.60 -50.72 51.69
N GLN A 31 183.81 -50.27 50.44
CA GLN A 31 183.80 -48.83 50.07
C GLN A 31 182.58 -48.35 49.27
N LYS A 32 181.52 -49.17 49.15
CA LYS A 32 180.18 -48.71 48.73
C LYS A 32 179.16 -49.19 49.77
N GLY A 33 178.20 -48.32 50.10
CA GLY A 33 177.31 -48.50 51.24
C GLY A 33 176.46 -49.77 51.16
N ASP A 34 176.09 -50.30 52.32
CA ASP A 34 175.35 -51.55 52.51
C ASP A 34 174.12 -51.65 51.56
N PRO A 35 174.06 -52.68 50.69
CA PRO A 35 172.92 -52.86 49.78
C PRO A 35 171.59 -53.05 50.52
N VAL A 36 171.60 -53.55 51.76
CA VAL A 36 170.37 -53.67 52.58
C VAL A 36 169.79 -52.29 52.91
N ALA A 37 170.63 -51.27 53.13
CA ALA A 37 170.17 -49.90 53.38
C ALA A 37 169.57 -49.24 52.13
N ILE A 38 170.10 -49.55 50.94
CA ILE A 38 169.54 -49.08 49.66
C ILE A 38 168.18 -49.73 49.40
N LEU A 39 168.08 -51.05 49.58
CA LEU A 39 166.83 -51.80 49.44
C LEU A 39 165.75 -51.34 50.44
N LYS A 40 166.14 -50.99 51.68
CA LYS A 40 165.22 -50.38 52.66
C LYS A 40 164.67 -49.03 52.19
N ARG A 41 165.52 -48.08 51.75
CA ARG A 41 165.03 -46.80 51.22
C ARG A 41 164.12 -47.02 50.00
N GLN A 42 164.45 -47.94 49.11
CA GLN A 42 163.60 -48.27 47.96
C GLN A 42 162.26 -48.88 48.38
N LEU A 43 162.23 -49.68 49.44
CA LEU A 43 160.98 -50.19 50.03
C LEU A 43 160.15 -49.05 50.65
N GLU A 44 160.76 -48.19 51.47
CA GLU A 44 160.11 -47.00 52.07
C GLU A 44 159.54 -46.06 51.01
N GLU A 45 160.27 -45.82 49.90
CA GLU A 45 159.79 -45.04 48.75
C GLU A 45 158.63 -45.73 48.02
N LYS A 46 158.66 -47.07 47.88
CA LYS A 46 157.57 -47.85 47.27
C LYS A 46 156.34 -47.95 48.16
N GLU A 47 156.50 -48.06 49.47
CA GLU A 47 155.42 -48.02 50.45
C GLU A 47 154.77 -46.64 50.48
N LYS A 48 155.56 -45.56 50.42
CA LYS A 48 155.04 -44.19 50.30
C LYS A 48 154.26 -43.98 49.00
N LEU A 49 154.78 -44.45 47.86
CA LEU A 49 154.07 -44.38 46.58
C LEU A 49 152.79 -45.22 46.59
N LEU A 50 152.81 -46.40 47.22
CA LEU A 50 151.62 -47.23 47.40
C LEU A 50 150.59 -46.55 48.31
N ALA A 51 151.01 -45.83 49.34
CA ALA A 51 150.13 -45.06 50.21
C ALA A 51 149.47 -43.88 49.45
N THR A 52 150.22 -43.13 48.65
CA THR A 52 149.64 -42.06 47.81
C THR A 52 148.69 -42.61 46.75
N GLU A 53 149.03 -43.72 46.08
CA GLU A 53 148.11 -44.39 45.13
C GLU A 53 146.85 -44.93 45.82
N GLN A 54 146.94 -45.41 47.07
CA GLN A 54 145.76 -45.79 47.86
C GLN A 54 144.89 -44.59 48.26
N GLU A 55 145.50 -43.45 48.58
CA GLU A 55 144.80 -42.21 48.88
C GLU A 55 144.13 -41.62 47.63
N ASP A 56 144.84 -41.53 46.51
CA ASP A 56 144.30 -41.11 45.21
C ASP A 56 143.19 -42.06 44.72
N ALA A 57 143.33 -43.38 44.90
CA ALA A 57 142.27 -44.33 44.62
C ALA A 57 141.06 -44.16 45.58
N ALA A 58 141.27 -43.79 46.84
CA ALA A 58 140.18 -43.47 47.77
C ALA A 58 139.46 -42.17 47.38
N VAL A 59 140.19 -41.14 46.94
CA VAL A 59 139.68 -39.86 46.43
C VAL A 59 138.95 -40.03 45.09
N ALA A 60 139.45 -40.89 44.19
CA ALA A 60 138.73 -41.27 42.98
C ALA A 60 137.42 -42.01 43.33
N LYS A 61 137.46 -42.89 44.34
CA LYS A 61 136.29 -43.65 44.81
C LYS A 61 135.28 -42.82 45.59
N SER A 62 135.66 -41.71 46.24
CA SER A 62 134.70 -40.74 46.79
C SER A 62 134.06 -39.91 45.67
N LYS A 63 134.86 -39.32 44.78
CA LYS A 63 134.37 -38.56 43.60
C LYS A 63 133.41 -39.39 42.74
N LEU A 64 133.71 -40.67 42.51
CA LEU A 64 132.80 -41.58 41.78
C LEU A 64 131.49 -41.84 42.53
N ARG A 65 131.47 -41.88 43.87
CA ARG A 65 130.22 -41.99 44.65
C ARG A 65 129.41 -40.68 44.60
N GLU A 66 130.09 -39.54 44.66
CA GLU A 66 129.48 -38.21 44.56
C GLU A 66 128.83 -38.01 43.18
N LEU A 67 129.57 -38.24 42.09
CA LEU A 67 129.05 -38.19 40.73
C LEU A 67 127.89 -39.18 40.49
N ASN A 68 127.93 -40.38 41.09
CA ASN A 68 126.79 -41.32 41.02
C ASN A 68 125.57 -40.81 41.81
N LYS A 69 125.77 -40.17 42.97
CA LYS A 69 124.70 -39.56 43.76
C LYS A 69 124.09 -38.34 43.05
N GLU A 70 124.91 -37.50 42.44
CA GLU A 70 124.48 -36.37 41.62
C GLU A 70 123.69 -36.87 40.40
N MET A 71 124.24 -37.83 39.63
CA MET A 71 123.56 -38.45 38.50
C MET A 71 122.23 -39.10 38.90
N ALA A 72 122.15 -39.75 40.06
CA ALA A 72 120.89 -40.29 40.59
C ALA A 72 119.90 -39.16 40.94
N SER A 73 120.38 -38.06 41.52
CA SER A 73 119.53 -36.90 41.84
C SER A 73 119.02 -36.17 40.59
N GLU A 74 119.83 -36.02 39.54
CA GLU A 74 119.41 -35.43 38.27
C GLU A 74 118.48 -36.36 37.50
N LYS A 75 118.70 -37.68 37.51
CA LYS A 75 117.73 -38.66 36.99
C LYS A 75 116.39 -38.56 37.71
N ALA A 76 116.39 -38.39 39.05
CA ALA A 76 115.17 -38.20 39.82
C ALA A 76 114.47 -36.86 39.51
N LYS A 77 115.21 -35.75 39.39
CA LYS A 77 114.68 -34.44 38.98
C LYS A 77 114.11 -34.49 37.56
N ALA A 78 114.81 -35.11 36.61
CA ALA A 78 114.35 -35.28 35.24
C ALA A 78 113.06 -36.11 35.17
N ALA A 79 113.01 -37.26 35.86
CA ALA A 79 111.80 -38.08 35.93
C ALA A 79 110.62 -37.36 36.59
N ALA A 80 110.87 -36.55 37.64
CA ALA A 80 109.84 -35.73 38.27
C ALA A 80 109.35 -34.59 37.34
N GLY A 81 110.25 -33.99 36.57
CA GLY A 81 109.92 -33.00 35.54
C GLY A 81 109.08 -33.60 34.40
N GLU A 82 109.52 -34.75 33.87
CA GLU A 82 108.79 -35.51 32.84
C GLU A 82 107.39 -35.93 33.34
N ALA A 83 107.28 -36.43 34.58
CA ALA A 83 106.00 -36.78 35.19
C ALA A 83 105.09 -35.55 35.39
N LYS A 84 105.65 -34.36 35.70
CA LYS A 84 104.90 -33.11 35.78
C LYS A 84 104.40 -32.67 34.40
N VAL A 85 105.24 -32.71 33.38
CA VAL A 85 104.87 -32.37 31.99
C VAL A 85 103.82 -33.34 31.46
N LYS A 86 103.96 -34.65 31.68
CA LYS A 86 102.94 -35.65 31.30
C LYS A 86 101.58 -35.39 31.98
N LYS A 87 101.58 -35.05 33.29
CA LYS A 87 100.34 -34.66 33.99
C LYS A 87 99.72 -33.39 33.41
N GLN A 88 100.53 -32.39 33.05
CA GLN A 88 100.04 -31.17 32.40
C GLN A 88 99.50 -31.43 30.98
N LEU A 89 100.16 -32.29 30.20
CA LEU A 89 99.70 -32.70 28.87
C LEU A 89 98.32 -33.38 28.95
N VAL A 90 98.17 -34.40 29.79
CA VAL A 90 96.88 -35.09 29.99
C VAL A 90 95.78 -34.14 30.48
N ALA A 91 96.11 -33.18 31.35
CA ALA A 91 95.16 -32.15 31.78
C ALA A 91 94.71 -31.25 30.60
N ARG A 92 95.64 -30.84 29.71
CA ARG A 92 95.30 -30.07 28.51
C ARG A 92 94.52 -30.88 27.48
N GLU A 93 94.82 -32.16 27.31
CA GLU A 93 94.05 -33.08 26.47
C GLU A 93 92.61 -33.22 26.98
N GLN A 94 92.42 -33.32 28.30
CA GLN A 94 91.10 -33.33 28.93
C GLN A 94 90.35 -31.99 28.79
N GLU A 95 91.03 -30.85 28.96
CA GLU A 95 90.46 -29.52 28.69
C GLU A 95 90.00 -29.37 27.23
N ILE A 96 90.83 -29.80 26.27
CA ILE A 96 90.52 -29.76 24.84
C ILE A 96 89.32 -30.66 24.54
N ALA A 97 89.29 -31.89 25.05
CA ALA A 97 88.15 -32.80 24.90
C ALA A 97 86.86 -32.21 25.51
N ALA A 98 86.94 -31.58 26.68
CA ALA A 98 85.80 -30.93 27.34
C ALA A 98 85.32 -29.65 26.62
N VAL A 99 86.20 -28.93 25.92
CA VAL A 99 85.82 -27.83 25.01
C VAL A 99 85.17 -28.38 23.75
N GLN A 100 85.76 -29.40 23.10
CA GLN A 100 85.19 -30.03 21.90
C GLN A 100 83.80 -30.64 22.18
N ALA A 101 83.62 -31.31 23.33
CA ALA A 101 82.33 -31.87 23.73
C ALA A 101 81.26 -30.79 23.94
N ARG A 102 81.59 -29.69 24.64
CA ARG A 102 80.67 -28.54 24.81
C ARG A 102 80.33 -27.86 23.48
N MET A 103 81.33 -27.69 22.60
CA MET A 103 81.14 -27.12 21.28
C MET A 103 80.22 -28.00 20.41
N GLN A 104 80.43 -29.32 20.38
CA GLN A 104 79.54 -30.26 19.70
C GLN A 104 78.12 -30.28 20.29
N ALA A 105 77.97 -30.16 21.61
CA ALA A 105 76.66 -30.05 22.25
C ALA A 105 75.94 -28.76 21.82
N SER A 106 76.60 -27.60 21.87
CA SER A 106 76.04 -26.32 21.42
C SER A 106 75.61 -26.36 19.95
N TYR A 107 76.44 -26.93 19.06
CA TYR A 107 76.06 -27.12 17.65
C TYR A 107 74.85 -28.05 17.48
N ARG A 108 74.73 -29.13 18.28
CA ARG A 108 73.57 -30.02 18.22
C ARG A 108 72.29 -29.33 18.68
N GLU A 109 72.33 -28.52 19.73
CA GLU A 109 71.16 -27.74 20.15
C GLU A 109 70.79 -26.68 19.12
N HIS A 110 71.74 -25.88 18.60
CA HIS A 110 71.45 -24.90 17.54
C HIS A 110 70.90 -25.54 16.26
N VAL A 111 71.34 -26.74 15.88
CA VAL A 111 70.74 -27.48 14.75
C VAL A 111 69.28 -27.88 15.03
N LYS A 112 68.93 -28.29 16.27
CA LYS A 112 67.53 -28.53 16.65
C LYS A 112 66.72 -27.23 16.63
N GLU A 113 67.25 -26.14 17.17
CA GLU A 113 66.58 -24.82 17.19
C GLU A 113 66.28 -24.35 15.76
N VAL A 114 67.26 -24.42 14.85
CA VAL A 114 67.09 -24.10 13.43
C VAL A 114 66.06 -25.03 12.77
N GLN A 115 66.08 -26.34 13.05
CA GLN A 115 65.08 -27.28 12.51
C GLN A 115 63.66 -26.99 13.04
N GLN A 116 63.51 -26.64 14.32
CA GLN A 116 62.22 -26.24 14.90
C GLN A 116 61.71 -24.93 14.31
N LEU A 117 62.57 -23.94 14.09
CA LEU A 117 62.22 -22.68 13.44
C LEU A 117 61.85 -22.90 11.96
N GLN A 118 62.60 -23.72 11.22
CA GLN A 118 62.25 -24.12 9.85
C GLN A 118 60.96 -24.95 9.76
N GLY A 119 60.59 -25.66 10.82
CA GLY A 119 59.28 -26.31 10.95
C GLY A 119 58.17 -25.28 11.14
N LYS A 120 58.31 -24.38 12.12
CA LYS A 120 57.36 -23.29 12.40
C LYS A 120 57.13 -22.38 11.19
N ILE A 121 58.20 -22.01 10.48
CA ILE A 121 58.14 -21.20 9.24
C ILE A 121 57.30 -21.92 8.18
N ARG A 122 57.53 -23.22 7.94
CA ARG A 122 56.71 -24.00 6.98
C ARG A 122 55.25 -24.09 7.40
N THR A 123 54.94 -24.38 8.67
CA THR A 123 53.55 -24.42 9.12
C THR A 123 52.84 -23.05 9.01
N LEU A 124 53.57 -21.95 9.18
CA LEU A 124 53.03 -20.60 8.99
C LEU A 124 52.85 -20.26 7.50
N GLN A 125 53.77 -20.69 6.63
CA GLN A 125 53.62 -20.58 5.17
C GLN A 125 52.40 -21.38 4.68
N GLU A 126 52.27 -22.64 5.09
CA GLU A 126 51.13 -23.50 4.78
C GLU A 126 49.80 -22.89 5.26
N GLN A 127 49.76 -22.29 6.46
CA GLN A 127 48.57 -21.58 6.95
C GLN A 127 48.27 -20.31 6.15
N LEU A 128 49.29 -19.55 5.76
CA LEU A 128 49.15 -18.27 5.04
C LEU A 128 48.85 -18.47 3.55
N GLU A 129 49.19 -19.62 2.97
CA GLU A 129 48.77 -20.02 1.62
C GLU A 129 47.36 -20.66 1.62
N ASN A 130 47.10 -21.63 2.51
CA ASN A 130 45.84 -22.38 2.48
C ASN A 130 44.66 -21.63 3.10
N GLY A 131 44.88 -20.79 4.12
CA GLY A 131 43.82 -20.02 4.78
C GLY A 131 43.10 -19.06 3.83
N PRO A 132 43.79 -18.09 3.21
CA PRO A 132 43.21 -17.16 2.24
C PRO A 132 42.61 -17.86 1.02
N ASN A 133 43.25 -18.91 0.50
CA ASN A 133 42.69 -19.68 -0.63
C ASN A 133 41.39 -20.41 -0.24
N THR A 134 41.32 -20.99 0.97
CA THR A 134 40.09 -21.64 1.47
C THR A 134 38.97 -20.61 1.67
N GLN A 135 39.28 -19.43 2.21
CA GLN A 135 38.29 -18.36 2.38
C GLN A 135 37.83 -17.80 1.03
N LEU A 136 38.74 -17.60 0.08
CA LEU A 136 38.44 -17.15 -1.28
C LEU A 136 37.54 -18.16 -2.02
N ALA A 137 37.83 -19.46 -1.91
CA ALA A 137 37.01 -20.51 -2.51
C ALA A 137 35.57 -20.53 -1.94
N ARG A 138 35.42 -20.36 -0.61
CA ARG A 138 34.09 -20.22 0.02
C ARG A 138 33.35 -18.98 -0.47
N LEU A 139 34.00 -17.81 -0.45
CA LEU A 139 33.41 -16.56 -0.94
C LEU A 139 33.03 -16.62 -2.43
N GLN A 140 33.79 -17.36 -3.25
CA GLN A 140 33.46 -17.62 -4.65
C GLN A 140 32.24 -18.54 -4.79
N GLN A 141 32.16 -19.61 -4.00
CA GLN A 141 30.99 -20.51 -3.96
C GLN A 141 29.73 -19.78 -3.49
N GLU A 142 29.81 -19.01 -2.41
CA GLU A 142 28.74 -18.15 -1.90
C GLU A 142 28.31 -17.12 -2.95
N ASN A 143 29.26 -16.50 -3.67
CA ASN A 143 28.93 -15.60 -4.79
C ASN A 143 28.26 -16.32 -5.97
N SER A 144 28.54 -17.60 -6.23
CA SER A 144 27.77 -18.37 -7.23
C SER A 144 26.35 -18.57 -6.73
N ILE A 145 26.18 -19.15 -5.53
CA ILE A 145 24.86 -19.43 -4.93
C ILE A 145 23.99 -18.17 -4.87
N LEU A 146 24.56 -17.01 -4.50
CA LEU A 146 23.85 -15.74 -4.47
C LEU A 146 23.47 -15.22 -5.88
N ARG A 147 24.28 -15.46 -6.92
CA ARG A 147 23.93 -15.14 -8.31
C ARG A 147 22.84 -16.07 -8.83
N ASP A 148 22.96 -17.36 -8.55
CA ASP A 148 22.02 -18.39 -9.01
C ASP A 148 20.64 -18.18 -8.35
N ALA A 149 20.63 -17.89 -7.04
CA ALA A 149 19.42 -17.49 -6.31
C ALA A 149 18.83 -16.16 -6.81
N LEU A 150 19.66 -15.15 -7.11
CA LEU A 150 19.20 -13.87 -7.68
C LEU A 150 18.58 -14.07 -9.08
N ASN A 151 19.21 -14.89 -9.93
CA ASN A 151 18.71 -15.22 -11.27
C ASN A 151 17.39 -16.01 -11.19
N GLN A 152 17.28 -16.96 -10.24
CA GLN A 152 16.06 -17.72 -10.00
C GLN A 152 14.93 -16.82 -9.46
N ALA A 153 15.22 -15.93 -8.52
CA ALA A 153 14.25 -14.97 -8.01
C ALA A 153 13.79 -13.99 -9.11
N THR A 154 14.73 -13.45 -9.91
CA THR A 154 14.43 -12.52 -11.00
C THR A 154 13.53 -13.18 -12.04
N SER A 155 13.90 -14.36 -12.55
CA SER A 155 13.09 -15.10 -13.54
C SER A 155 11.74 -15.58 -12.97
N GLN A 156 11.64 -15.87 -11.67
CA GLN A 156 10.35 -16.14 -11.03
C GLN A 156 9.46 -14.89 -10.94
N VAL A 157 10.02 -13.72 -10.64
CA VAL A 157 9.28 -12.45 -10.65
C VAL A 157 8.85 -12.07 -12.06
N GLU A 158 9.74 -12.17 -13.05
CA GLU A 158 9.44 -11.90 -14.46
C GLU A 158 8.35 -12.84 -15.00
N SER A 159 8.38 -14.14 -14.67
CA SER A 159 7.33 -15.08 -15.11
C SER A 159 5.98 -14.81 -14.44
N LYS A 160 5.94 -14.43 -13.16
CA LYS A 160 4.71 -13.97 -12.47
C LYS A 160 4.15 -12.70 -13.11
N GLN A 161 4.98 -11.67 -13.29
CA GLN A 161 4.57 -10.41 -13.92
C GLN A 161 4.07 -10.62 -15.35
N ASN A 162 4.71 -11.48 -16.15
CA ASN A 162 4.22 -11.81 -17.50
C ASN A 162 2.88 -12.57 -17.46
N ALA A 163 2.65 -13.46 -16.49
CA ALA A 163 1.37 -14.15 -16.32
C ALA A 163 0.25 -13.19 -15.85
N GLU A 164 0.55 -12.24 -14.97
CA GLU A 164 -0.37 -11.19 -14.52
C GLU A 164 -0.70 -10.22 -15.66
N LEU A 165 0.28 -9.77 -16.43
CA LEU A 165 0.07 -8.97 -17.65
C LEU A 165 -0.74 -9.73 -18.71
N ALA A 166 -0.59 -11.05 -18.82
CA ALA A 166 -1.42 -11.86 -19.70
C ALA A 166 -2.88 -11.93 -19.23
N LYS A 167 -3.12 -12.13 -17.92
CA LYS A 167 -4.47 -12.07 -17.32
C LYS A 167 -5.12 -10.70 -17.52
N LEU A 168 -4.44 -9.61 -17.19
CA LEU A 168 -4.96 -8.25 -17.35
C LEU A 168 -5.30 -7.93 -18.82
N ARG A 169 -4.48 -8.41 -19.78
CA ARG A 169 -4.80 -8.31 -21.22
C ARG A 169 -6.04 -9.14 -21.59
N GLN A 170 -6.20 -10.34 -21.04
CA GLN A 170 -7.37 -11.18 -21.25
C GLN A 170 -8.63 -10.53 -20.66
N GLU A 171 -8.57 -10.00 -19.44
CA GLU A 171 -9.66 -9.30 -18.75
C GLU A 171 -10.05 -8.02 -19.50
N LEU A 172 -9.09 -7.20 -19.94
CA LEU A 172 -9.36 -6.05 -20.81
C LEU A 172 -10.04 -6.47 -22.12
N SER A 173 -9.63 -7.58 -22.74
CA SER A 173 -10.27 -8.09 -23.97
C SER A 173 -11.70 -8.58 -23.72
N LYS A 174 -11.96 -9.20 -22.56
CA LYS A 174 -13.29 -9.67 -22.13
C LYS A 174 -14.21 -8.49 -21.87
N VAL A 175 -13.78 -7.52 -21.06
CA VAL A 175 -14.54 -6.29 -20.77
C VAL A 175 -14.79 -5.48 -22.05
N SER A 176 -13.82 -5.38 -22.96
CA SER A 176 -14.02 -4.72 -24.26
C SER A 176 -15.08 -5.42 -25.11
N LYS A 177 -15.10 -6.76 -25.12
CA LYS A 177 -16.11 -7.54 -25.84
C LYS A 177 -17.50 -7.38 -25.20
N GLU A 178 -17.58 -7.47 -23.87
CA GLU A 178 -18.84 -7.27 -23.11
C GLU A 178 -19.39 -5.84 -23.28
N LEU A 179 -18.52 -4.83 -23.38
CA LEU A 179 -18.91 -3.45 -23.69
C LEU A 179 -19.46 -3.29 -25.10
N VAL A 180 -18.84 -3.94 -26.10
CA VAL A 180 -19.36 -3.96 -27.48
C VAL A 180 -20.73 -4.64 -27.51
N GLU A 181 -20.86 -5.84 -26.92
CA GLU A 181 -22.12 -6.60 -26.87
C GLU A 181 -23.23 -5.83 -26.13
N LYS A 182 -22.91 -5.14 -25.03
CA LYS A 182 -23.82 -4.20 -24.35
C LYS A 182 -24.22 -3.02 -25.24
N SER A 183 -23.29 -2.44 -26.00
CA SER A 183 -23.58 -1.30 -26.89
C SER A 183 -24.47 -1.71 -28.07
N GLU A 184 -24.27 -2.91 -28.62
CA GLU A 184 -25.09 -3.45 -29.71
C GLU A 184 -26.50 -3.81 -29.22
N ALA A 185 -26.62 -4.44 -28.04
CA ALA A 185 -27.91 -4.71 -27.41
C ALA A 185 -28.70 -3.42 -27.11
N SER A 186 -28.05 -2.41 -26.53
CA SER A 186 -28.67 -1.11 -26.27
C SER A 186 -29.09 -0.39 -27.55
N ARG A 187 -28.31 -0.49 -28.64
CA ARG A 187 -28.71 0.05 -29.95
C ARG A 187 -29.90 -0.68 -30.55
N GLN A 188 -30.01 -2.00 -30.34
CA GLN A 188 -31.18 -2.78 -30.76
C GLN A 188 -32.42 -2.40 -29.94
N GLU A 189 -32.28 -2.21 -28.62
CA GLU A 189 -33.34 -1.74 -27.72
C GLU A 189 -33.84 -0.34 -28.12
N GLU A 190 -32.94 0.59 -28.43
CA GLU A 190 -33.31 1.94 -28.89
C GLU A 190 -34.03 1.90 -30.25
N GLN A 191 -33.64 0.99 -31.16
CA GLN A 191 -34.35 0.75 -32.42
C GLN A 191 -35.75 0.16 -32.20
N GLN A 192 -35.89 -0.80 -31.28
CA GLN A 192 -37.20 -1.36 -30.89
C GLN A 192 -38.09 -0.30 -30.25
N ARG A 193 -37.56 0.51 -29.33
CA ARG A 193 -38.27 1.65 -28.73
C ARG A 193 -38.79 2.59 -29.82
N LYS A 194 -37.93 3.04 -30.74
CA LYS A 194 -38.35 3.94 -31.83
C LYS A 194 -39.43 3.32 -32.73
N ALA A 195 -39.39 2.00 -32.95
CA ALA A 195 -40.44 1.29 -33.68
C ALA A 195 -41.77 1.18 -32.90
N LEU A 196 -41.73 1.09 -31.57
CA LEU A 196 -42.92 1.14 -30.72
C LEU A 196 -43.49 2.57 -30.61
N GLU A 197 -42.63 3.58 -30.50
CA GLU A 197 -42.97 5.01 -30.45
C GLU A 197 -43.63 5.47 -31.77
N ALA A 198 -43.15 4.96 -32.91
CA ALA A 198 -43.79 5.13 -34.22
C ALA A 198 -45.15 4.41 -34.34
N LYS A 199 -45.36 3.29 -33.64
CA LYS A 199 -46.68 2.61 -33.58
C LYS A 199 -47.66 3.35 -32.66
N ALA A 200 -47.20 3.81 -31.49
CA ALA A 200 -48.02 4.59 -30.56
C ALA A 200 -48.55 5.87 -31.22
N THR A 201 -47.67 6.66 -31.85
CA THR A 201 -48.08 7.87 -32.59
C THR A 201 -48.91 7.60 -33.85
N ALA A 202 -48.94 6.37 -34.37
CA ALA A 202 -49.89 5.95 -35.41
C ALA A 202 -51.27 5.61 -34.83
N PHE A 203 -51.33 4.91 -33.68
CA PHE A 203 -52.57 4.64 -32.98
C PHE A 203 -53.22 5.92 -32.41
N GLU A 204 -52.44 6.87 -31.88
CA GLU A 204 -52.94 8.19 -31.45
C GLU A 204 -53.66 8.92 -32.60
N LYS A 205 -53.07 8.92 -33.80
CA LYS A 205 -53.70 9.50 -35.00
C LYS A 205 -54.97 8.76 -35.39
N GLN A 206 -54.99 7.44 -35.26
CA GLN A 206 -56.18 6.63 -35.53
C GLN A 206 -57.31 6.92 -34.52
N VAL A 207 -56.98 7.08 -33.23
CA VAL A 207 -57.94 7.47 -32.19
C VAL A 207 -58.49 8.88 -32.43
N LEU A 208 -57.63 9.86 -32.76
CA LEU A 208 -58.07 11.22 -33.11
C LEU A 208 -58.96 11.24 -34.36
N GLN A 209 -58.67 10.41 -35.37
CA GLN A 209 -59.51 10.27 -36.57
C GLN A 209 -60.87 9.64 -36.25
N LEU A 210 -60.92 8.64 -35.35
CA LEU A 210 -62.17 8.02 -34.89
C LEU A 210 -62.98 8.97 -34.00
N GLN A 211 -62.34 9.79 -33.16
CA GLN A 211 -63.02 10.83 -32.38
C GLN A 211 -63.62 11.91 -33.29
N ALA A 212 -62.90 12.32 -34.34
CA ALA A 212 -63.42 13.26 -35.33
C ALA A 212 -64.64 12.69 -36.06
N SER A 213 -64.58 11.46 -36.57
CA SER A 213 -65.72 10.85 -37.28
C SER A 213 -66.90 10.54 -36.36
N HIS A 214 -66.65 10.17 -35.09
CA HIS A 214 -67.71 10.08 -34.08
C HIS A 214 -68.43 11.43 -33.93
N LYS A 215 -67.68 12.51 -33.68
CA LYS A 215 -68.24 13.86 -33.50
C LYS A 215 -68.99 14.36 -34.73
N GLU A 216 -68.48 14.09 -35.94
CA GLU A 216 -69.19 14.39 -37.19
C GLU A 216 -70.52 13.62 -37.29
N SER A 217 -70.54 12.34 -36.88
CA SER A 217 -71.76 11.53 -36.88
C SER A 217 -72.77 11.97 -35.81
N GLU A 218 -72.28 12.38 -34.63
CA GLU A 218 -73.07 12.90 -33.51
C GLU A 218 -73.70 14.25 -33.87
N GLU A 219 -72.92 15.18 -34.44
CA GLU A 219 -73.43 16.43 -35.00
C GLU A 219 -74.45 16.19 -36.14
N ALA A 220 -74.25 15.17 -36.98
CA ALA A 220 -75.21 14.82 -38.03
C ALA A 220 -76.51 14.25 -37.46
N LEU A 221 -76.45 13.42 -36.40
CA LEU A 221 -77.62 12.91 -35.70
C LEU A 221 -78.37 14.04 -34.98
N GLN A 222 -77.68 14.97 -34.32
CA GLN A 222 -78.30 16.15 -33.70
C GLN A 222 -79.02 17.01 -34.75
N LYS A 223 -78.39 17.31 -35.90
CA LYS A 223 -79.01 18.07 -37.01
C LYS A 223 -80.29 17.38 -37.54
N ARG A 224 -80.35 16.04 -37.53
CA ARG A 224 -81.57 15.28 -37.88
C ARG A 224 -82.63 15.32 -36.79
N LEU A 225 -82.24 15.23 -35.52
CA LEU A 225 -83.15 15.39 -34.38
C LEU A 225 -83.78 16.79 -34.36
N ASP A 226 -83.00 17.83 -34.68
CA ASP A 226 -83.47 19.21 -34.79
C ASP A 226 -84.45 19.42 -35.96
N GLU A 227 -84.24 18.75 -37.11
CA GLU A 227 -85.22 18.78 -38.21
C GLU A 227 -86.50 18.04 -37.83
N VAL A 228 -86.42 16.82 -37.30
CA VAL A 228 -87.60 16.05 -36.86
C VAL A 228 -88.38 16.80 -35.78
N SER A 229 -87.70 17.50 -34.87
CA SER A 229 -88.34 18.34 -33.85
C SER A 229 -89.06 19.55 -34.48
N ARG A 230 -88.46 20.18 -35.50
CA ARG A 230 -89.10 21.29 -36.25
C ARG A 230 -90.26 20.79 -37.12
N GLU A 231 -90.15 19.62 -37.74
CA GLU A 231 -91.25 18.96 -38.47
C GLU A 231 -92.41 18.60 -37.52
N LEU A 232 -92.11 18.08 -36.33
CA LEU A 232 -93.11 17.82 -35.30
C LEU A 232 -93.82 19.11 -34.86
N CYS A 233 -93.09 20.20 -34.59
CA CYS A 233 -93.70 21.50 -34.26
C CYS A 233 -94.55 22.07 -35.41
N ARG A 234 -94.11 21.94 -36.67
CA ARG A 234 -94.91 22.30 -37.87
C ARG A 234 -96.19 21.46 -37.94
N ALA A 235 -96.09 20.14 -37.73
CA ALA A 235 -97.23 19.22 -37.77
C ALA A 235 -98.23 19.47 -36.62
N GLN A 236 -97.75 19.73 -35.40
CA GLN A 236 -98.57 20.14 -34.25
C GLN A 236 -99.30 21.46 -34.52
N THR A 237 -98.60 22.46 -35.08
CA THR A 237 -99.20 23.75 -35.45
C THR A 237 -100.28 23.59 -36.53
N SER A 238 -99.98 22.79 -37.57
CA SER A 238 -100.94 22.45 -38.63
C SER A 238 -102.18 21.73 -38.09
N HIS A 239 -102.00 20.76 -37.19
CA HIS A 239 -103.09 20.08 -36.51
C HIS A 239 -103.90 21.05 -35.63
N ALA A 240 -103.26 22.02 -34.96
CA ALA A 240 -103.96 23.03 -34.18
C ALA A 240 -104.83 23.93 -35.06
N SER A 241 -104.33 24.40 -36.22
CA SER A 241 -105.16 25.14 -37.18
C SER A 241 -106.31 24.31 -37.76
N LEU A 242 -106.05 23.06 -38.14
CA LEU A 242 -107.10 22.15 -38.67
C LEU A 242 -108.18 21.85 -37.62
N ARG A 243 -107.82 21.80 -36.33
CA ARG A 243 -108.78 21.67 -35.24
C ARG A 243 -109.63 22.94 -35.09
N ALA A 244 -109.00 24.11 -35.07
CA ALA A 244 -109.71 25.39 -34.97
C ALA A 244 -110.65 25.65 -36.16
N ASP A 245 -110.28 25.20 -37.37
CA ASP A 245 -111.15 25.29 -38.55
C ASP A 245 -112.29 24.24 -38.51
N ALA A 246 -112.05 23.04 -37.98
CA ALA A 246 -113.11 22.07 -37.72
C ALA A 246 -114.11 22.57 -36.65
N GLU A 247 -113.63 23.23 -35.60
CA GLU A 247 -114.45 23.88 -34.57
C GLU A 247 -115.33 24.99 -35.19
N LYS A 248 -114.78 25.87 -36.04
CA LYS A 248 -115.57 26.87 -36.80
C LYS A 248 -116.62 26.24 -37.71
N VAL A 249 -116.29 25.15 -38.41
CA VAL A 249 -117.26 24.44 -39.26
C VAL A 249 -118.38 23.83 -38.41
N GLN A 250 -118.06 23.32 -37.21
CA GLN A 250 -119.06 22.84 -36.26
C GLN A 250 -119.95 23.97 -35.72
N GLU A 251 -119.40 25.14 -35.41
CA GLU A 251 -120.18 26.34 -35.05
C GLU A 251 -121.10 26.80 -36.19
N GLN A 252 -120.58 26.88 -37.42
CA GLN A 252 -121.37 27.22 -38.61
C GLN A 252 -122.49 26.19 -38.85
N GLN A 253 -122.23 24.90 -38.62
CA GLN A 253 -123.24 23.85 -38.76
C GLN A 253 -124.32 23.95 -37.66
N GLN A 254 -123.97 24.36 -36.44
CA GLN A 254 -124.94 24.67 -35.38
C GLN A 254 -125.79 25.90 -35.74
N GLN A 255 -125.18 26.98 -36.23
CA GLN A 255 -125.88 28.18 -36.69
C GLN A 255 -126.83 27.86 -37.86
N MET A 256 -126.40 27.03 -38.82
CA MET A 256 -127.24 26.55 -39.92
C MET A 256 -128.41 25.69 -39.43
N ALA A 257 -128.21 24.85 -38.41
CA ALA A 257 -129.30 24.08 -37.80
C ALA A 257 -130.29 24.98 -37.04
N GLU A 258 -129.82 26.01 -36.35
CA GLU A 258 -130.67 27.00 -35.67
C GLU A 258 -131.47 27.85 -36.69
N LEU A 259 -130.83 28.30 -37.77
CA LEU A 259 -131.49 28.98 -38.89
C LEU A 259 -132.52 28.08 -39.59
N HIS A 260 -132.23 26.79 -39.75
CA HIS A 260 -133.18 25.82 -40.30
C HIS A 260 -134.39 25.63 -39.36
N SER A 261 -134.17 25.57 -38.05
CA SER A 261 -135.26 25.51 -37.05
C SER A 261 -136.12 26.77 -37.05
N LYS A 262 -135.49 27.96 -37.13
CA LYS A 262 -136.20 29.24 -37.30
C LYS A 262 -137.00 29.28 -38.59
N LEU A 263 -136.42 28.86 -39.71
CA LEU A 263 -137.10 28.75 -41.01
C LEU A 263 -138.33 27.84 -40.91
N GLN A 264 -138.20 26.65 -40.34
CA GLN A 264 -139.32 25.73 -40.12
C GLN A 264 -140.42 26.35 -39.25
N SER A 265 -140.08 27.08 -38.17
CA SER A 265 -141.06 27.78 -37.36
C SER A 265 -141.81 28.87 -38.15
N SER A 266 -141.10 29.64 -38.98
CA SER A 266 -141.72 30.65 -39.86
C SER A 266 -142.55 30.02 -40.99
N GLU A 267 -142.19 28.83 -41.47
CA GLU A 267 -142.97 28.10 -42.47
C GLU A 267 -144.29 27.57 -41.89
N VAL A 268 -144.28 27.14 -40.63
CA VAL A 268 -145.50 26.77 -39.87
C VAL A 268 -146.37 28.00 -39.59
N GLU A 269 -145.76 29.12 -39.19
CA GLU A 269 -146.47 30.38 -38.95
C GLU A 269 -147.11 30.93 -40.25
N VAL A 270 -146.39 30.88 -41.38
CA VAL A 270 -146.93 31.24 -42.71
C VAL A 270 -148.06 30.30 -43.14
N LYS A 271 -147.99 28.98 -42.85
CA LYS A 271 -149.10 28.05 -43.12
C LYS A 271 -150.34 28.42 -42.31
N SER A 272 -150.18 28.70 -41.01
CA SER A 272 -151.27 29.20 -40.16
C SER A 272 -151.85 30.52 -40.67
N LYS A 273 -151.04 31.45 -41.18
CA LYS A 273 -151.53 32.69 -41.82
C LYS A 273 -152.21 32.45 -43.17
N CYS A 274 -151.81 31.44 -43.95
CA CYS A 274 -152.54 31.02 -45.15
C CYS A 274 -153.89 30.39 -44.81
N GLU A 275 -153.99 29.66 -43.70
CA GLU A 275 -155.25 29.12 -43.17
C GLU A 275 -156.18 30.26 -42.71
N GLU A 276 -155.70 31.19 -41.87
CA GLU A 276 -156.44 32.41 -41.49
C GLU A 276 -156.94 33.22 -42.71
N LEU A 277 -156.11 33.39 -43.74
CA LEU A 277 -156.48 34.08 -44.98
C LEU A 277 -157.49 33.29 -45.81
N SER A 278 -157.49 31.96 -45.76
CA SER A 278 -158.48 31.11 -46.41
C SER A 278 -159.85 31.24 -45.73
N ASP A 279 -159.88 31.26 -44.39
CA ASP A 279 -161.11 31.45 -43.61
C ASP A 279 -161.70 32.87 -43.83
N LEU A 280 -160.86 33.90 -43.81
CA LEU A 280 -161.25 35.28 -44.15
C LEU A 280 -161.74 35.40 -45.60
N HIS A 281 -161.18 34.65 -46.53
CA HIS A 281 -161.67 34.59 -47.93
C HIS A 281 -162.99 33.82 -48.06
N GLY A 282 -163.27 32.88 -47.16
CA GLY A 282 -164.59 32.27 -46.98
C GLY A 282 -165.63 33.30 -46.55
N GLN A 283 -165.36 34.01 -45.45
CA GLN A 283 -166.22 35.09 -44.94
C GLN A 283 -166.46 36.18 -45.99
N LEU A 284 -165.43 36.55 -46.77
CA LEU A 284 -165.54 37.52 -47.87
C LEU A 284 -166.44 37.04 -49.02
N LYS A 285 -166.55 35.73 -49.25
CA LYS A 285 -167.45 35.15 -50.27
C LYS A 285 -168.90 35.14 -49.80
N GLU A 286 -169.16 34.81 -48.55
CA GLU A 286 -170.50 34.88 -47.95
C GLU A 286 -170.99 36.34 -47.95
N ALA A 287 -170.18 37.28 -47.48
CA ALA A 287 -170.48 38.71 -47.52
C ALA A 287 -170.76 39.22 -48.95
N LYS A 288 -170.06 38.70 -49.98
CA LYS A 288 -170.35 39.05 -51.39
C LYS A 288 -171.66 38.46 -51.91
N ALA A 289 -172.08 37.29 -51.44
CA ALA A 289 -173.37 36.70 -51.80
C ALA A 289 -174.52 37.56 -51.25
N GLU A 290 -174.46 37.96 -49.99
CA GLU A 290 -175.45 38.85 -49.36
C GLU A 290 -175.50 40.23 -50.05
N ASN A 291 -174.34 40.80 -50.37
CA ASN A 291 -174.23 42.09 -51.08
C ASN A 291 -174.98 42.09 -52.43
N SER A 292 -174.96 40.95 -53.16
CA SER A 292 -175.67 40.82 -54.43
C SER A 292 -177.20 40.93 -54.30
N GLN A 293 -177.78 40.39 -53.22
CA GLN A 293 -179.22 40.45 -52.97
C GLN A 293 -179.67 41.83 -52.45
N LEU A 294 -178.79 42.55 -51.75
CA LEU A 294 -179.04 43.92 -51.31
C LEU A 294 -178.93 44.93 -52.46
N THR A 295 -177.99 44.73 -53.40
CA THR A 295 -177.74 45.63 -54.54
C THR A 295 -178.98 45.86 -55.41
N GLU A 296 -179.86 44.87 -55.60
CA GLU A 296 -181.10 45.05 -56.38
C GLU A 296 -182.18 45.82 -55.63
N ARG A 297 -182.22 45.76 -54.28
CA ARG A 297 -183.13 46.58 -53.46
C ARG A 297 -182.66 48.02 -53.33
N ILE A 298 -181.35 48.24 -53.25
CA ILE A 298 -180.73 49.56 -53.04
C ILE A 298 -180.92 50.48 -54.25
N ARG A 299 -181.01 49.93 -55.47
CA ARG A 299 -181.35 50.65 -56.72
C ARG A 299 -182.65 51.47 -56.66
N SER A 300 -183.49 51.28 -55.63
CA SER A 300 -184.75 52.01 -55.44
C SER A 300 -184.71 53.16 -54.42
N ILE A 301 -183.66 53.31 -53.58
CA ILE A 301 -183.71 54.23 -52.41
C ILE A 301 -182.46 55.12 -52.23
N GLU A 302 -181.29 54.78 -52.80
CA GLU A 302 -180.07 55.60 -52.62
C GLU A 302 -179.95 56.75 -53.64
N ALA A 303 -180.89 57.70 -53.54
CA ALA A 303 -180.84 59.01 -54.19
C ALA A 303 -180.35 60.13 -53.24
N LEU A 304 -179.75 59.79 -52.08
CA LEU A 304 -179.36 60.74 -51.04
C LEU A 304 -178.05 60.34 -50.30
N LEU A 305 -177.06 61.26 -50.34
CA LEU A 305 -175.91 61.47 -49.41
C LEU A 305 -174.57 60.71 -49.64
N GLU A 306 -173.45 61.34 -49.24
CA GLU A 306 -172.04 61.07 -49.64
C GLU A 306 -170.99 61.06 -48.46
N ALA A 307 -169.83 60.38 -48.66
CA ALA A 307 -168.40 60.70 -48.25
C ALA A 307 -167.75 60.57 -46.80
N GLY A 308 -166.47 60.09 -46.70
CA GLY A 308 -165.37 60.66 -45.82
C GLY A 308 -164.17 59.87 -45.08
N GLN A 309 -162.86 60.02 -45.51
CA GLN A 309 -161.44 59.94 -44.87
C GLN A 309 -160.85 58.64 -44.15
N ALA A 310 -159.61 58.43 -43.55
CA ALA A 310 -158.29 59.08 -43.06
C ALA A 310 -157.15 57.97 -42.74
N ARG A 311 -155.86 58.02 -42.20
CA ARG A 311 -154.54 58.80 -41.94
C ARG A 311 -153.49 57.88 -41.12
N ASP A 312 -152.19 58.00 -40.66
CA ASP A 312 -150.81 58.70 -40.70
C ASP A 312 -149.79 57.95 -39.67
N THR A 313 -148.44 58.01 -39.33
CA THR A 313 -146.97 58.37 -39.68
C THR A 313 -145.95 57.71 -38.60
N GLN A 314 -144.60 57.83 -38.25
CA GLN A 314 -143.22 58.49 -38.44
C GLN A 314 -142.08 57.67 -37.60
N VAL A 315 -140.74 57.85 -37.21
CA VAL A 315 -139.37 58.57 -37.35
C VAL A 315 -138.25 57.92 -36.36
N ARG A 316 -136.88 58.09 -36.10
CA ARG A 316 -135.47 58.61 -36.53
C ARG A 316 -134.25 57.79 -35.82
N THR A 317 -132.92 58.05 -35.46
CA THR A 317 -131.87 59.16 -35.13
C THR A 317 -130.30 58.74 -35.22
N GLN A 318 -129.26 59.31 -34.48
CA GLN A 318 -127.71 59.29 -34.63
C GLN A 318 -126.85 59.41 -33.25
N ALA A 319 -125.50 59.62 -32.96
CA ALA A 319 -124.17 60.14 -33.56
C ALA A 319 -122.77 59.80 -32.76
N GLU A 320 -121.61 60.59 -32.86
CA GLU A 320 -120.11 60.32 -32.50
C GLU A 320 -119.37 61.31 -31.46
N PRO A 321 -117.99 61.59 -31.18
CA PRO A 321 -116.55 61.28 -31.65
C PRO A 321 -115.29 61.15 -30.59
N ASP A 322 -114.03 61.74 -30.75
CA ASP A 322 -112.64 61.53 -30.04
C ASP A 322 -111.73 62.84 -29.68
N ILE A 323 -110.39 63.07 -29.29
CA ILE A 323 -108.94 62.50 -29.31
C ILE A 323 -107.73 63.32 -28.53
N LEU A 324 -106.48 62.77 -28.26
CA LEU A 324 -105.01 63.34 -28.07
C LEU A 324 -104.37 63.94 -26.70
N GLY A 325 -103.05 64.19 -26.29
CA GLY A 325 -101.57 63.73 -26.48
C GLY A 325 -100.30 64.64 -26.03
N ASN A 326 -99.06 64.12 -25.62
CA ASN A 326 -97.58 64.65 -25.60
C ASN A 326 -96.72 65.19 -24.31
N VAL A 327 -95.34 65.03 -24.22
CA VAL A 327 -94.22 65.81 -23.46
C VAL A 327 -92.77 65.13 -23.32
N SER A 328 -91.61 65.86 -23.37
CA SER A 328 -90.22 65.48 -22.89
C SER A 328 -89.18 66.66 -22.95
N PRO A 329 -88.24 66.94 -21.98
CA PRO A 329 -86.86 66.37 -22.02
C PRO A 329 -86.04 66.23 -20.69
N SER A 330 -86.51 66.68 -19.52
CA SER A 330 -85.69 66.85 -18.28
C SER A 330 -85.20 65.54 -17.60
N VAL A 331 -85.48 64.39 -18.20
CA VAL A 331 -85.31 63.05 -17.60
C VAL A 331 -83.92 62.49 -17.88
N GLN A 332 -83.35 62.83 -19.04
CA GLN A 332 -82.24 62.09 -19.66
C GLN A 332 -80.88 62.19 -18.93
N GLU A 333 -80.65 63.26 -18.18
CA GLU A 333 -79.38 63.45 -17.46
C GLU A 333 -79.36 62.73 -16.10
N LEU A 334 -80.50 62.66 -15.41
CA LEU A 334 -80.66 61.85 -14.19
C LEU A 334 -80.60 60.34 -14.50
N GLU A 335 -81.21 59.91 -15.61
CA GLU A 335 -81.09 58.53 -16.10
C GLU A 335 -79.62 58.11 -16.28
N SER A 336 -78.74 59.01 -16.72
CA SER A 336 -77.33 58.68 -16.98
C SER A 336 -76.53 58.34 -15.71
N GLN A 337 -76.74 59.08 -14.62
CA GLN A 337 -76.04 58.85 -13.34
C GLN A 337 -76.66 57.70 -12.56
N ILE A 338 -77.99 57.53 -12.65
CA ILE A 338 -78.68 56.35 -12.13
C ILE A 338 -78.13 55.08 -12.81
N SER A 339 -78.03 55.07 -14.14
CA SER A 339 -77.53 53.90 -14.89
C SER A 339 -76.09 53.49 -14.55
N HIS A 340 -75.21 54.43 -14.16
CA HIS A 340 -73.85 54.07 -13.74
C HIS A 340 -73.84 53.38 -12.37
N LEU A 341 -74.52 53.97 -11.38
CA LEU A 341 -74.58 53.41 -10.02
C LEU A 341 -75.42 52.12 -9.96
N GLU A 342 -76.43 51.99 -10.81
CA GLU A 342 -77.15 50.73 -11.01
C GLU A 342 -76.24 49.64 -11.57
N LYS A 343 -75.37 49.94 -12.54
CA LYS A 343 -74.42 48.97 -13.11
C LYS A 343 -73.43 48.44 -12.08
N GLU A 344 -72.75 49.33 -11.35
CA GLU A 344 -71.83 48.91 -10.28
C GLU A 344 -72.56 48.12 -9.17
N ALA A 345 -73.82 48.49 -8.87
CA ALA A 345 -74.66 47.76 -7.93
C ALA A 345 -75.15 46.39 -8.47
N THR A 346 -75.32 46.22 -9.79
CA THR A 346 -75.61 44.90 -10.40
C THR A 346 -74.36 44.03 -10.48
N GLU A 347 -73.21 44.57 -10.91
CA GLU A 347 -71.97 43.80 -11.06
C GLU A 347 -71.47 43.26 -9.70
N LEU A 348 -71.55 44.06 -8.64
CA LEU A 348 -71.23 43.59 -7.28
C LEU A 348 -72.26 42.58 -6.74
N LYS A 349 -73.55 42.71 -7.07
CA LYS A 349 -74.57 41.70 -6.72
C LYS A 349 -74.32 40.38 -7.45
N GLU A 350 -74.04 40.41 -8.75
CA GLU A 350 -73.75 39.23 -9.56
C GLU A 350 -72.47 38.52 -9.09
N ALA A 351 -71.41 39.27 -8.75
CA ALA A 351 -70.19 38.70 -8.17
C ALA A 351 -70.46 37.98 -6.83
N VAL A 352 -71.29 38.57 -5.96
CA VAL A 352 -71.71 37.97 -4.68
C VAL A 352 -72.60 36.75 -4.91
N GLU A 353 -73.57 36.81 -5.81
CA GLU A 353 -74.50 35.70 -6.07
C GLU A 353 -73.80 34.53 -6.77
N GLN A 354 -72.85 34.79 -7.67
CA GLN A 354 -71.97 33.75 -8.22
C GLN A 354 -71.15 33.05 -7.13
N GLN A 355 -70.67 33.78 -6.12
CA GLN A 355 -69.93 33.16 -5.01
C GLN A 355 -70.83 32.39 -4.04
N LYS A 356 -72.07 32.83 -3.80
CA LYS A 356 -73.08 32.00 -3.10
C LYS A 356 -73.40 30.74 -3.87
N GLY A 357 -73.60 30.83 -5.18
CA GLY A 357 -73.79 29.67 -6.07
C GLY A 357 -72.64 28.68 -5.94
N LYS A 358 -71.40 29.14 -6.13
CA LYS A 358 -70.17 28.32 -5.95
C LYS A 358 -70.06 27.73 -4.54
N ASN A 359 -70.48 28.44 -3.48
CA ASN A 359 -70.49 27.90 -2.12
C ASN A 359 -71.58 26.84 -1.91
N ASN A 360 -72.77 27.03 -2.47
CA ASN A 360 -73.87 26.07 -2.42
C ASN A 360 -73.56 24.81 -3.22
N ASP A 361 -73.03 24.95 -4.44
CA ASP A 361 -72.46 23.87 -5.25
C ASP A 361 -71.47 23.01 -4.47
N LEU A 362 -70.54 23.65 -3.75
CA LEU A 362 -69.53 22.96 -2.95
C LEU A 362 -70.15 22.26 -1.74
N ARG A 363 -71.15 22.86 -1.08
CA ARG A 363 -71.91 22.20 0.00
C ARG A 363 -72.68 20.99 -0.52
N GLU A 364 -73.36 21.11 -1.66
CA GLU A 364 -74.14 20.02 -2.26
C GLU A 364 -73.23 18.88 -2.75
N LYS A 365 -72.10 19.20 -3.38
CA LYS A 365 -71.08 18.21 -3.79
C LYS A 365 -70.45 17.52 -2.58
N ASN A 366 -70.14 18.26 -1.51
CA ASN A 366 -69.59 17.70 -0.27
C ASN A 366 -70.62 16.84 0.48
N TRP A 367 -71.88 17.28 0.56
CA TRP A 367 -72.99 16.52 1.14
C TRP A 367 -73.26 15.24 0.37
N LYS A 368 -73.34 15.28 -0.96
CA LYS A 368 -73.47 14.09 -1.83
C LYS A 368 -72.27 13.14 -1.69
N ALA A 369 -71.06 13.66 -1.56
CA ALA A 369 -69.89 12.82 -1.30
C ALA A 369 -69.93 12.14 0.08
N MET A 370 -70.44 12.84 1.11
CA MET A 370 -70.60 12.30 2.45
C MET A 370 -71.77 11.31 2.55
N GLU A 371 -72.85 11.52 1.81
CA GLU A 371 -73.97 10.58 1.68
C GLU A 371 -73.57 9.33 0.88
N ALA A 372 -72.77 9.48 -0.18
CA ALA A 372 -72.16 8.37 -0.92
C ALA A 372 -71.19 7.56 -0.04
N LEU A 373 -70.38 8.21 0.79
CA LEU A 373 -69.50 7.54 1.74
C LEU A 373 -70.33 6.78 2.81
N ALA A 374 -71.27 7.47 3.47
CA ALA A 374 -72.12 6.87 4.50
C ALA A 374 -73.13 5.84 4.00
N SER A 375 -73.31 5.69 2.68
CA SER A 375 -74.05 4.57 2.07
C SER A 375 -73.13 3.44 1.62
N ALA A 376 -71.91 3.73 1.17
CA ALA A 376 -70.86 2.72 0.94
C ALA A 376 -70.43 2.02 2.24
N GLU A 377 -70.27 2.77 3.34
CA GLU A 377 -69.95 2.23 4.67
C GLU A 377 -71.04 1.25 5.14
N ARG A 378 -72.31 1.66 5.16
CA ARG A 378 -73.44 0.78 5.50
C ARG A 378 -73.55 -0.43 4.56
N ALA A 379 -73.36 -0.25 3.25
CA ALA A 379 -73.38 -1.37 2.31
C ALA A 379 -72.22 -2.37 2.55
N CYS A 380 -71.11 -1.93 3.13
CA CYS A 380 -70.02 -2.81 3.57
C CYS A 380 -70.36 -3.50 4.91
N GLU A 381 -70.95 -2.79 5.88
CA GLU A 381 -71.42 -3.37 7.15
C GLU A 381 -72.52 -4.42 6.93
N GLU A 382 -73.51 -4.13 6.08
CA GLU A 382 -74.59 -5.05 5.69
C GLU A 382 -74.04 -6.30 4.98
N LYS A 383 -73.01 -6.14 4.13
CA LYS A 383 -72.29 -7.26 3.51
C LYS A 383 -71.51 -8.09 4.52
N LEU A 384 -70.83 -7.46 5.49
CA LEU A 384 -70.12 -8.19 6.55
C LEU A 384 -71.08 -8.96 7.46
N CYS A 385 -72.21 -8.35 7.83
CA CYS A 385 -73.24 -9.01 8.65
C CYS A 385 -73.87 -10.20 7.90
N SER A 386 -74.27 -10.01 6.63
CA SER A 386 -74.87 -11.08 5.82
C SER A 386 -73.89 -12.20 5.48
N LEU A 387 -72.61 -11.91 5.20
CA LEU A 387 -71.57 -12.94 5.04
C LEU A 387 -71.32 -13.72 6.34
N THR A 388 -71.33 -13.04 7.50
CA THR A 388 -71.16 -13.70 8.80
C THR A 388 -72.36 -14.62 9.11
N GLN A 389 -73.58 -14.15 8.88
CA GLN A 389 -74.79 -14.95 9.06
C GLN A 389 -74.86 -16.12 8.07
N ALA A 390 -74.48 -15.92 6.81
CA ALA A 390 -74.42 -16.98 5.81
C ALA A 390 -73.34 -18.03 6.13
N LYS A 391 -72.18 -17.62 6.69
CA LYS A 391 -71.16 -18.53 7.22
C LYS A 391 -71.71 -19.36 8.37
N GLU A 392 -72.30 -18.72 9.38
CA GLU A 392 -72.89 -19.42 10.53
C GLU A 392 -74.00 -20.40 10.11
N GLU A 393 -74.86 -20.00 9.17
CA GLU A 393 -75.92 -20.88 8.67
C GLU A 393 -75.34 -22.05 7.87
N SER A 394 -74.32 -21.81 7.04
CA SER A 394 -73.58 -22.89 6.34
C SER A 394 -72.94 -23.88 7.32
N GLU A 395 -72.33 -23.40 8.42
CA GLU A 395 -71.76 -24.24 9.47
C GLU A 395 -72.85 -25.04 10.23
N LYS A 396 -74.01 -24.43 10.49
CA LYS A 396 -75.17 -25.13 11.09
C LYS A 396 -75.76 -26.18 10.15
N GLN A 397 -75.93 -25.87 8.87
CA GLN A 397 -76.43 -26.80 7.85
C GLN A 397 -75.45 -27.94 7.58
N LEU A 398 -74.13 -27.68 7.62
CA LEU A 398 -73.11 -28.71 7.54
C LEU A 398 -73.20 -29.66 8.73
N HIS A 399 -73.19 -29.17 9.98
CA HIS A 399 -73.32 -30.03 11.16
C HIS A 399 -74.67 -30.77 11.24
N LEU A 400 -75.76 -30.14 10.80
CA LEU A 400 -77.06 -30.81 10.67
C LEU A 400 -77.01 -31.94 9.63
N THR A 401 -76.35 -31.71 8.50
CA THR A 401 -76.13 -32.74 7.48
C THR A 401 -75.25 -33.86 8.00
N GLU A 402 -74.15 -33.57 8.70
CA GLU A 402 -73.27 -34.56 9.35
C GLU A 402 -74.00 -35.42 10.40
N ALA A 403 -74.93 -34.81 11.15
CA ALA A 403 -75.77 -35.51 12.11
C ALA A 403 -76.81 -36.40 11.39
N GLN A 404 -77.49 -35.88 10.37
CA GLN A 404 -78.50 -36.61 9.60
C GLN A 404 -77.90 -37.75 8.77
N THR A 405 -76.70 -37.60 8.20
CA THR A 405 -76.00 -38.70 7.52
C THR A 405 -75.57 -39.75 8.53
N LYS A 406 -75.01 -39.37 9.69
CA LYS A 406 -74.72 -40.29 10.80
C LYS A 406 -75.98 -41.08 11.20
N GLU A 407 -77.09 -40.40 11.46
CA GLU A 407 -78.36 -41.03 11.85
C GLU A 407 -78.91 -41.97 10.76
N ALA A 408 -79.00 -41.51 9.51
CA ALA A 408 -79.54 -42.30 8.41
C ALA A 408 -78.67 -43.54 8.09
N LEU A 409 -77.34 -43.41 8.16
CA LEU A 409 -76.42 -44.52 7.91
C LEU A 409 -76.42 -45.53 9.06
N LEU A 410 -76.58 -45.09 10.32
CA LEU A 410 -76.80 -45.97 11.46
C LEU A 410 -78.18 -46.66 11.41
N ALA A 411 -79.23 -45.98 10.96
CA ALA A 411 -80.55 -46.57 10.77
C ALA A 411 -80.57 -47.64 9.67
N LEU A 412 -79.77 -47.47 8.61
CA LEU A 412 -79.59 -48.45 7.54
C LEU A 412 -78.64 -49.60 7.91
N LEU A 413 -77.69 -49.37 8.83
CA LEU A 413 -76.67 -50.34 9.26
C LEU A 413 -76.53 -50.39 10.81
N PRO A 414 -77.54 -50.88 11.56
CA PRO A 414 -77.58 -50.74 13.02
C PRO A 414 -76.42 -51.42 13.77
N GLU A 415 -75.80 -52.43 13.16
CA GLU A 415 -74.66 -53.18 13.70
C GLU A 415 -73.40 -52.31 13.91
N LEU A 416 -73.36 -51.09 13.37
CA LEU A 416 -72.22 -50.16 13.47
C LEU A 416 -72.34 -49.14 14.63
N SER A 417 -73.41 -49.20 15.43
CA SER A 417 -73.74 -48.21 16.48
C SER A 417 -72.82 -48.17 17.72
N VAL A 418 -71.65 -48.80 17.67
CA VAL A 418 -70.73 -48.97 18.82
C VAL A 418 -69.57 -47.95 18.80
N LEU A 419 -69.45 -47.14 17.74
CA LEU A 419 -68.30 -46.24 17.49
C LEU A 419 -68.62 -44.77 17.81
N ALA A 420 -68.31 -44.35 19.04
CA ALA A 420 -68.43 -42.96 19.48
C ALA A 420 -67.11 -42.19 19.27
N HIS A 421 -66.98 -41.55 18.10
CA HIS A 421 -65.89 -40.59 17.79
C HIS A 421 -66.48 -39.20 17.50
N GLU A 422 -65.84 -38.16 18.04
CA GLU A 422 -66.29 -36.76 17.90
C GLU A 422 -66.10 -36.24 16.47
N ASN A 423 -65.01 -36.63 15.79
CA ASN A 423 -64.72 -36.23 14.42
C ASN A 423 -65.60 -36.98 13.40
N TYR A 424 -66.27 -36.25 12.50
CA TYR A 424 -67.09 -36.82 11.41
C TYR A 424 -66.24 -37.50 10.32
N GLY A 425 -65.06 -36.97 10.00
CA GLY A 425 -64.18 -37.52 8.95
C GLY A 425 -63.60 -38.89 9.29
N GLU A 426 -63.14 -39.07 10.52
CA GLU A 426 -62.62 -40.35 11.03
C GLU A 426 -63.72 -41.43 11.07
N TRP A 427 -64.92 -41.06 11.54
CA TRP A 427 -66.09 -41.94 11.55
C TRP A 427 -66.49 -42.40 10.13
N LEU A 428 -66.50 -41.50 9.13
CA LEU A 428 -66.75 -41.87 7.74
C LEU A 428 -65.71 -42.84 7.18
N GLN A 429 -64.45 -42.74 7.62
CA GLN A 429 -63.38 -43.60 7.12
C GLN A 429 -63.53 -45.04 7.64
N GLU A 430 -63.87 -45.25 8.93
CA GLU A 430 -64.23 -46.58 9.45
C GLU A 430 -65.52 -47.13 8.83
N LEU A 431 -66.53 -46.27 8.61
CA LEU A 431 -67.76 -46.66 7.93
C LEU A 431 -67.46 -47.18 6.52
N LYS A 432 -66.54 -46.55 5.79
CA LYS A 432 -66.12 -46.99 4.46
C LYS A 432 -65.51 -48.39 4.48
N GLU A 433 -64.64 -48.71 5.44
CA GLU A 433 -64.03 -50.05 5.53
C GLU A 433 -65.03 -51.16 5.88
N LYS A 434 -65.99 -50.88 6.79
CA LYS A 434 -66.93 -51.89 7.29
C LYS A 434 -68.21 -51.98 6.46
N GLY A 435 -68.76 -50.85 6.03
CA GLY A 435 -69.96 -50.76 5.18
C GLY A 435 -69.79 -51.39 3.79
N SER A 436 -68.55 -51.45 3.27
CA SER A 436 -68.22 -52.20 2.04
C SER A 436 -68.58 -53.70 2.09
N GLN A 437 -68.87 -54.27 3.26
CA GLN A 437 -69.24 -55.67 3.43
C GLN A 437 -70.76 -55.92 3.30
N LEU A 438 -71.60 -54.88 3.35
CA LEU A 438 -73.05 -55.03 3.61
C LEU A 438 -73.98 -54.55 2.46
N LEU A 439 -73.50 -53.78 1.48
CA LEU A 439 -74.38 -53.09 0.51
C LEU A 439 -74.64 -53.89 -0.79
N LYS A 440 -75.84 -54.49 -0.95
CA LYS A 440 -76.33 -55.04 -2.24
C LYS A 440 -77.83 -54.81 -2.50
N LYS A 441 -78.13 -54.07 -3.59
CA LYS A 441 -79.43 -53.82 -4.29
C LYS A 441 -80.48 -52.84 -3.66
N PRO A 442 -80.77 -51.71 -4.35
CA PRO A 442 -82.07 -50.99 -4.36
C PRO A 442 -82.92 -51.41 -5.59
N PRO A 443 -84.15 -50.87 -5.89
CA PRO A 443 -84.31 -49.55 -6.59
C PRO A 443 -85.67 -48.75 -6.52
N THR A 444 -85.61 -47.47 -6.89
CA THR A 444 -86.56 -46.59 -7.68
C THR A 444 -88.05 -46.29 -7.33
N THR A 445 -88.31 -45.01 -6.97
CA THR A 445 -89.03 -43.89 -7.70
C THR A 445 -90.30 -44.07 -8.57
N THR A 446 -91.19 -43.05 -8.60
CA THR A 446 -92.24 -42.77 -9.63
C THR A 446 -92.64 -41.25 -9.67
N GLU A 447 -93.21 -40.72 -10.76
CA GLU A 447 -93.47 -39.28 -11.05
C GLU A 447 -94.97 -38.83 -11.16
N PRO A 448 -95.32 -37.51 -11.21
CA PRO A 448 -96.71 -37.02 -11.25
C PRO A 448 -97.13 -35.90 -12.27
N SER A 449 -98.39 -35.97 -12.72
CA SER A 449 -99.41 -34.90 -12.98
C SER A 449 -99.14 -33.62 -13.84
N PRO A 450 -100.07 -33.20 -14.73
CA PRO A 450 -99.85 -32.09 -15.68
C PRO A 450 -100.15 -30.64 -15.22
N ASP A 451 -100.89 -30.36 -14.12
CA ASP A 451 -101.01 -28.95 -13.63
C ASP A 451 -99.71 -28.45 -12.99
N LEU A 452 -98.78 -29.37 -12.69
CA LEU A 452 -97.40 -29.03 -12.42
C LEU A 452 -96.71 -28.48 -13.68
N ALA A 453 -97.01 -28.98 -14.87
CA ALA A 453 -96.24 -28.72 -16.10
C ALA A 453 -96.38 -27.29 -16.66
N SER A 454 -97.38 -26.51 -16.23
CA SER A 454 -97.50 -25.08 -16.55
C SER A 454 -96.60 -24.23 -15.65
N LYS A 455 -96.72 -24.41 -14.34
CA LYS A 455 -95.87 -23.78 -13.32
C LYS A 455 -94.42 -24.24 -13.41
N LEU A 456 -94.18 -25.48 -13.85
CA LEU A 456 -92.87 -26.02 -14.18
C LEU A 456 -92.23 -25.19 -15.29
N ARG A 457 -92.98 -24.74 -16.31
CA ARG A 457 -92.42 -23.95 -17.41
C ARG A 457 -92.07 -22.52 -16.98
N GLU A 458 -92.91 -21.87 -16.17
CA GLU A 458 -92.56 -20.57 -15.58
C GLU A 458 -91.36 -20.69 -14.61
N ALA A 459 -91.27 -21.82 -13.88
CA ALA A 459 -90.10 -22.16 -13.08
C ALA A 459 -88.86 -22.48 -13.93
N GLU A 460 -88.99 -23.14 -15.08
CA GLU A 460 -87.91 -23.44 -16.04
C GLU A 460 -87.37 -22.16 -16.68
N GLU A 461 -88.23 -21.21 -17.05
CA GLU A 461 -87.83 -19.92 -17.64
C GLU A 461 -87.14 -19.01 -16.61
N THR A 462 -87.64 -18.97 -15.36
CA THR A 462 -87.00 -18.24 -14.26
C THR A 462 -85.73 -18.93 -13.75
N GLN A 463 -85.69 -20.26 -13.71
CA GLN A 463 -84.48 -21.05 -13.45
C GLN A 463 -83.44 -20.84 -14.57
N SER A 464 -83.85 -20.75 -15.83
CA SER A 464 -82.94 -20.53 -16.96
C SER A 464 -82.31 -19.13 -16.93
N THR A 465 -83.05 -18.10 -16.48
CA THR A 465 -82.51 -16.75 -16.31
C THR A 465 -81.58 -16.65 -15.10
N LEU A 466 -81.99 -17.20 -13.94
CA LEU A 466 -81.11 -17.28 -12.77
C LEU A 466 -79.85 -18.13 -13.01
N GLN A 467 -79.94 -19.21 -13.81
CA GLN A 467 -78.79 -20.00 -14.23
C GLN A 467 -77.85 -19.18 -15.13
N ALA A 468 -78.38 -18.41 -16.07
CA ALA A 468 -77.58 -17.54 -16.93
C ALA A 468 -76.87 -16.43 -16.13
N GLU A 469 -77.52 -15.85 -15.12
CA GLU A 469 -76.90 -14.91 -14.17
C GLU A 469 -75.82 -15.60 -13.33
N CYS A 470 -76.08 -16.82 -12.82
CA CYS A 470 -75.08 -17.62 -12.11
C CYS A 470 -73.86 -17.95 -12.98
N ASP A 471 -74.05 -18.23 -14.28
CA ASP A 471 -72.96 -18.51 -15.21
C ASP A 471 -72.18 -17.25 -15.60
N GLN A 472 -72.82 -16.08 -15.66
CA GLN A 472 -72.13 -14.79 -15.74
C GLN A 472 -71.29 -14.53 -14.48
N TYR A 473 -71.83 -14.76 -13.28
CA TYR A 473 -71.07 -14.63 -12.03
C TYR A 473 -69.91 -15.64 -11.95
N ARG A 474 -70.09 -16.90 -12.38
CA ARG A 474 -68.99 -17.88 -12.50
C ARG A 474 -67.90 -17.39 -13.44
N THR A 475 -68.28 -16.78 -14.57
CA THR A 475 -67.32 -16.24 -15.56
C THR A 475 -66.51 -15.09 -14.96
N ILE A 476 -67.18 -14.10 -14.35
CA ILE A 476 -66.51 -12.96 -13.70
C ILE A 476 -65.63 -13.42 -12.52
N LEU A 477 -66.05 -14.43 -11.75
CA LEU A 477 -65.22 -15.02 -10.69
C LEU A 477 -63.99 -15.74 -11.25
N ALA A 478 -64.12 -16.48 -12.35
CA ALA A 478 -62.98 -17.12 -13.01
C ALA A 478 -61.99 -16.11 -13.62
N GLU A 479 -62.50 -15.01 -14.21
CA GLU A 479 -61.69 -13.90 -14.74
C GLU A 479 -60.94 -13.16 -13.62
N THR A 480 -61.61 -12.87 -12.50
CA THR A 480 -60.99 -12.20 -11.35
C THR A 480 -60.03 -13.12 -10.59
N GLU A 481 -60.31 -14.41 -10.46
CA GLU A 481 -59.36 -15.40 -9.95
C GLU A 481 -58.13 -15.54 -10.88
N GLY A 482 -58.32 -15.44 -12.20
CA GLY A 482 -57.25 -15.37 -13.19
C GLY A 482 -56.34 -14.15 -12.99
N MET A 483 -56.93 -12.95 -12.95
CA MET A 483 -56.20 -11.70 -12.70
C MET A 483 -55.46 -11.71 -11.36
N LEU A 484 -56.05 -12.30 -10.30
CA LEU A 484 -55.39 -12.44 -9.00
C LEU A 484 -54.19 -13.41 -9.05
N LYS A 485 -54.27 -14.50 -9.82
CA LYS A 485 -53.14 -15.43 -10.03
C LYS A 485 -52.01 -14.77 -10.83
N ASP A 486 -52.33 -14.01 -11.87
CA ASP A 486 -51.33 -13.27 -12.65
C ASP A 486 -50.66 -12.16 -11.81
N LEU A 487 -51.44 -11.45 -10.97
CA LEU A 487 -50.90 -10.49 -10.00
C LEU A 487 -50.01 -11.16 -8.95
N GLN A 488 -50.45 -12.25 -8.33
CA GLN A 488 -49.65 -13.02 -7.37
C GLN A 488 -48.32 -13.44 -8.01
N LYS A 489 -48.38 -14.06 -9.19
CA LYS A 489 -47.21 -14.50 -9.93
C LYS A 489 -46.27 -13.33 -10.26
N SER A 490 -46.80 -12.19 -10.71
CA SER A 490 -45.97 -11.00 -10.98
C SER A 490 -45.28 -10.45 -9.74
N VAL A 491 -45.91 -10.56 -8.56
CA VAL A 491 -45.31 -10.17 -7.27
C VAL A 491 -44.24 -11.17 -6.84
N GLU A 492 -44.47 -12.48 -7.02
CA GLU A 492 -43.48 -13.53 -6.76
C GLU A 492 -42.25 -13.38 -7.68
N GLU A 493 -42.45 -13.10 -8.98
CA GLU A 493 -41.37 -12.86 -9.94
C GLU A 493 -40.53 -11.60 -9.58
N GLU A 494 -41.17 -10.49 -9.22
CA GLU A 494 -40.46 -9.31 -8.69
C GLU A 494 -39.74 -9.63 -7.37
N GLU A 495 -40.33 -10.37 -6.44
CA GLU A 495 -39.69 -10.74 -5.17
C GLU A 495 -38.39 -11.55 -5.41
N GLN A 496 -38.39 -12.48 -6.37
CA GLN A 496 -37.17 -13.20 -6.77
C GLN A 496 -36.13 -12.27 -7.41
N VAL A 497 -36.56 -11.32 -8.25
CA VAL A 497 -35.68 -10.30 -8.84
C VAL A 497 -35.07 -9.41 -7.74
N TRP A 498 -35.82 -9.02 -6.70
CA TRP A 498 -35.29 -8.25 -5.58
C TRP A 498 -34.37 -9.07 -4.67
N LYS A 499 -34.68 -10.34 -4.39
CA LYS A 499 -33.75 -11.28 -3.71
C LYS A 499 -32.42 -11.41 -4.46
N ALA A 500 -32.46 -11.56 -5.79
CA ALA A 500 -31.25 -11.62 -6.61
C ALA A 500 -30.44 -10.31 -6.60
N LYS A 501 -31.12 -9.14 -6.69
CA LYS A 501 -30.48 -7.82 -6.56
C LYS A 501 -29.80 -7.63 -5.19
N VAL A 502 -30.46 -8.04 -4.10
CA VAL A 502 -29.91 -7.95 -2.73
C VAL A 502 -28.71 -8.88 -2.57
N GLY A 503 -28.81 -10.15 -2.98
CA GLY A 503 -27.68 -11.09 -2.90
C GLY A 503 -26.45 -10.63 -3.68
N ALA A 504 -26.64 -10.06 -4.89
CA ALA A 504 -25.55 -9.46 -5.66
C ALA A 504 -24.92 -8.25 -4.95
N ALA A 505 -25.73 -7.40 -4.30
CA ALA A 505 -25.22 -6.27 -3.51
C ALA A 505 -24.49 -6.73 -2.24
N GLU A 506 -24.94 -7.80 -1.59
CA GLU A 506 -24.25 -8.43 -0.45
C GLU A 506 -22.91 -9.05 -0.85
N GLU A 507 -22.83 -9.69 -2.02
CA GLU A 507 -21.56 -10.19 -2.56
C GLU A 507 -20.57 -9.05 -2.84
N GLU A 508 -20.99 -7.94 -3.47
CA GLU A 508 -20.11 -6.79 -3.72
C GLU A 508 -19.72 -6.06 -2.43
N LEU A 509 -20.62 -6.02 -1.43
CA LEU A 509 -20.29 -5.56 -0.07
C LEU A 509 -19.25 -6.48 0.59
N GLN A 510 -19.32 -7.80 0.39
CA GLN A 510 -18.35 -8.74 0.94
C GLN A 510 -17.00 -8.68 0.22
N LYS A 511 -17.00 -8.54 -1.12
CA LYS A 511 -15.77 -8.31 -1.92
C LYS A 511 -15.07 -7.02 -1.48
N SER A 512 -15.81 -5.92 -1.33
CA SER A 512 -15.26 -4.65 -0.86
C SER A 512 -14.80 -4.66 0.61
N ARG A 513 -15.47 -5.42 1.51
CA ARG A 513 -14.96 -5.67 2.87
C ARG A 513 -13.62 -6.41 2.87
N VAL A 514 -13.43 -7.37 1.97
CA VAL A 514 -12.15 -8.09 1.84
C VAL A 514 -11.04 -7.19 1.28
N THR A 515 -11.33 -6.32 0.30
CA THR A 515 -10.31 -5.38 -0.20
C THR A 515 -9.98 -4.27 0.80
N VAL A 516 -10.96 -3.75 1.54
CA VAL A 516 -10.71 -2.81 2.65
C VAL A 516 -9.80 -3.47 3.70
N LYS A 517 -10.12 -4.69 4.15
CA LYS A 517 -9.27 -5.38 5.12
C LYS A 517 -7.85 -5.63 4.60
N HIS A 518 -7.69 -5.96 3.32
CA HIS A 518 -6.37 -6.11 2.72
C HIS A 518 -5.59 -4.78 2.71
N LEU A 519 -6.25 -3.65 2.48
CA LEU A 519 -5.64 -2.33 2.56
C LEU A 519 -5.29 -1.95 4.01
N GLU A 520 -6.10 -2.33 5.00
CA GLU A 520 -5.78 -2.20 6.43
C GLU A 520 -4.52 -3.00 6.79
N ASP A 521 -4.44 -4.28 6.40
CA ASP A 521 -3.28 -5.16 6.58
C ASP A 521 -2.00 -4.62 5.89
N VAL A 522 -2.12 -3.81 4.83
CA VAL A 522 -1.01 -3.16 4.12
C VAL A 522 -0.60 -1.86 4.81
N VAL A 523 -1.57 -1.05 5.26
CA VAL A 523 -1.31 0.17 6.02
C VAL A 523 -0.64 -0.14 7.37
N GLU A 524 -0.99 -1.24 8.04
CA GLU A 524 -0.31 -1.67 9.27
C GLU A 524 1.15 -2.06 9.02
N LYS A 525 1.45 -2.79 7.93
CA LYS A 525 2.83 -3.13 7.53
C LYS A 525 3.64 -1.88 7.19
N LEU A 526 3.07 -0.95 6.42
CA LEU A 526 3.74 0.30 6.06
C LEU A 526 4.02 1.20 7.28
N LYS A 527 3.20 1.14 8.34
CA LYS A 527 3.51 1.78 9.63
C LYS A 527 4.70 1.12 10.32
N ALA A 528 4.74 -0.21 10.42
CA ALA A 528 5.86 -0.92 11.02
C ALA A 528 7.18 -0.71 10.23
N GLU A 529 7.12 -0.66 8.91
CA GLU A 529 8.26 -0.30 8.05
C GLU A 529 8.71 1.17 8.24
N LEU A 530 7.77 2.10 8.45
CA LEU A 530 8.08 3.49 8.78
C LEU A 530 8.73 3.63 10.16
N GLU A 531 8.18 2.98 11.19
CA GLU A 531 8.76 2.96 12.54
C GLU A 531 10.18 2.35 12.54
N SER A 532 10.40 1.28 11.77
CA SER A 532 11.74 0.72 11.56
C SER A 532 12.68 1.67 10.79
N SER A 533 12.15 2.47 9.85
CA SER A 533 12.92 3.48 9.10
C SER A 533 13.30 4.67 9.98
N ASP A 534 12.40 5.08 10.89
CA ASP A 534 12.67 6.11 11.89
C ASP A 534 13.78 5.67 12.86
N GLN A 535 13.71 4.44 13.39
CA GLN A 535 14.78 3.87 14.24
C GLN A 535 16.15 3.83 13.54
N VAL A 536 16.19 3.42 12.26
CA VAL A 536 17.42 3.42 11.46
C VAL A 536 17.94 4.85 11.24
N ARG A 537 17.06 5.84 11.07
CA ARG A 537 17.43 7.25 10.93
C ARG A 537 18.00 7.83 12.23
N GLU A 538 17.43 7.50 13.38
CA GLU A 538 17.97 7.88 14.69
C GLU A 538 19.36 7.27 14.93
N HIS A 539 19.54 5.98 14.67
CA HIS A 539 20.85 5.33 14.75
C HIS A 539 21.88 5.93 13.78
N THR A 540 21.46 6.32 12.58
CA THR A 540 22.32 7.01 11.61
C THR A 540 22.74 8.38 12.13
N SER A 541 21.80 9.18 12.64
CA SER A 541 22.08 10.51 13.18
C SER A 541 23.00 10.48 14.41
N LEU A 542 22.87 9.46 15.26
CA LEU A 542 23.80 9.24 16.38
C LEU A 542 25.23 8.93 15.90
N LEU A 543 25.37 8.09 14.87
CA LEU A 543 26.68 7.77 14.27
C LEU A 543 27.29 8.97 13.54
N GLU A 544 26.49 9.79 12.87
CA GLU A 544 26.92 11.06 12.26
C GLU A 544 27.42 12.06 13.31
N ALA A 545 26.70 12.20 14.43
CA ALA A 545 27.08 13.09 15.53
C ALA A 545 28.37 12.63 16.24
N GLU A 546 28.57 11.31 16.40
CA GLU A 546 29.82 10.76 16.94
C GLU A 546 30.99 10.90 15.95
N LEU A 547 30.75 10.72 14.65
CA LEU A 547 31.76 10.94 13.61
C LEU A 547 32.20 12.42 13.57
N GLU A 548 31.25 13.36 13.59
CA GLU A 548 31.53 14.80 13.63
C GLU A 548 32.34 15.19 14.88
N LYS A 549 31.98 14.64 16.04
CA LYS A 549 32.74 14.78 17.30
C LYS A 549 34.17 14.23 17.18
N HIS A 550 34.38 13.09 16.52
CA HIS A 550 35.71 12.55 16.25
C HIS A 550 36.51 13.40 15.24
N MET A 551 35.87 13.93 14.19
CA MET A 551 36.51 14.84 13.24
C MET A 551 36.90 16.17 13.91
N ALA A 552 36.04 16.73 14.75
CA ALA A 552 36.32 17.94 15.52
C ALA A 552 37.48 17.74 16.51
N ALA A 553 37.52 16.59 17.20
CA ALA A 553 38.64 16.23 18.09
C ALA A 553 39.96 16.08 17.33
N SER A 554 39.97 15.31 16.24
CA SER A 554 41.16 15.12 15.38
C SER A 554 41.64 16.45 14.77
N SER A 555 40.71 17.32 14.36
CA SER A 555 41.01 18.68 13.88
C SER A 555 41.65 19.55 14.98
N ALA A 556 41.14 19.49 16.22
CA ALA A 556 41.72 20.20 17.35
C ALA A 556 43.13 19.69 17.71
N GLU A 557 43.36 18.37 17.66
CA GLU A 557 44.69 17.77 17.80
C GLU A 557 45.64 18.24 16.70
N CYS A 558 45.22 18.20 15.43
CA CYS A 558 46.01 18.71 14.29
C CYS A 558 46.36 20.19 14.44
N GLN A 559 45.43 21.01 14.94
CA GLN A 559 45.70 22.42 15.26
C GLN A 559 46.68 22.58 16.42
N ASN A 560 46.68 21.69 17.41
CA ASN A 560 47.62 21.75 18.52
C ASN A 560 49.03 21.32 18.08
N TYR A 561 49.17 20.22 17.33
CA TYR A 561 50.44 19.84 16.70
C TYR A 561 50.98 20.95 15.78
N ALA A 562 50.11 21.65 15.04
CA ALA A 562 50.53 22.79 14.22
C ALA A 562 51.08 23.96 15.05
N LYS A 563 50.48 24.26 16.22
CA LYS A 563 50.99 25.29 17.17
C LYS A 563 52.32 24.85 17.79
N GLU A 564 52.45 23.59 18.20
CA GLU A 564 53.69 23.04 18.75
C GLU A 564 54.83 23.06 17.74
N VAL A 565 54.58 22.64 16.50
CA VAL A 565 55.56 22.71 15.40
C VAL A 565 55.95 24.16 15.08
N ALA A 566 55.02 25.11 15.17
CA ALA A 566 55.33 26.53 15.03
C ALA A 566 56.23 27.05 16.17
N GLY A 567 55.93 26.70 17.43
CA GLY A 567 56.75 27.06 18.59
C GLY A 567 58.15 26.44 18.55
N LEU A 568 58.27 25.16 18.14
CA LEU A 568 59.56 24.50 17.94
C LEU A 568 60.38 25.13 16.81
N ARG A 569 59.73 25.56 15.71
CA ARG A 569 60.40 26.32 14.63
C ARG A 569 60.90 27.69 15.12
N GLN A 570 60.13 28.39 15.96
CA GLN A 570 60.58 29.65 16.56
C GLN A 570 61.80 29.43 17.46
N LEU A 571 61.74 28.48 18.40
CA LEU A 571 62.86 28.15 19.29
C LEU A 571 64.12 27.71 18.51
N LEU A 572 63.95 26.96 17.42
CA LEU A 572 65.05 26.60 16.53
C LEU A 572 65.69 27.83 15.89
N LEU A 573 64.87 28.77 15.38
CA LEU A 573 65.34 30.00 14.72
C LEU A 573 66.01 30.96 15.71
N GLU A 574 65.49 31.07 16.93
CA GLU A 574 66.13 31.78 18.05
C GLU A 574 67.48 31.13 18.41
N SER A 575 67.56 29.80 18.50
CA SER A 575 68.81 29.10 18.79
C SER A 575 69.85 29.24 17.68
N GLN A 576 69.42 29.28 16.42
CA GLN A 576 70.28 29.54 15.26
C GLN A 576 70.83 30.98 15.31
N SER A 577 69.98 31.96 15.63
CA SER A 577 70.40 33.36 15.80
C SER A 577 71.41 33.51 16.95
N GLN A 578 71.18 32.87 18.10
CA GLN A 578 72.14 32.82 19.21
C GLN A 578 73.46 32.16 18.82
N LEU A 579 73.41 31.06 18.07
CA LEU A 579 74.60 30.35 17.58
C LEU A 579 75.41 31.22 16.60
N ASP A 580 74.77 31.93 15.69
CA ASP A 580 75.46 32.78 14.72
C ASP A 580 76.00 34.07 15.35
N ALA A 581 75.31 34.62 16.36
CA ALA A 581 75.86 35.68 17.20
C ALA A 581 77.10 35.20 17.99
N ALA A 582 77.06 34.00 18.57
CA ALA A 582 78.20 33.41 19.27
C ALA A 582 79.38 33.09 18.33
N LYS A 583 79.13 32.66 17.08
CA LYS A 583 80.18 32.52 16.04
C LYS A 583 80.81 33.86 15.69
N SER A 584 79.99 34.90 15.49
CA SER A 584 80.49 36.25 15.17
C SER A 584 81.36 36.80 16.31
N GLU A 585 80.95 36.60 17.56
CA GLU A 585 81.72 37.02 18.73
C GLU A 585 83.02 36.22 18.89
N ALA A 586 82.99 34.90 18.70
CA ALA A 586 84.19 34.07 18.69
C ALA A 586 85.17 34.44 17.54
N GLN A 587 84.65 34.88 16.39
CA GLN A 587 85.48 35.39 15.30
C GLN A 587 86.16 36.70 15.68
N LYS A 588 85.44 37.70 16.22
CA LYS A 588 86.04 38.94 16.73
C LYS A 588 87.15 38.66 17.74
N GLN A 589 86.89 37.78 18.71
CA GLN A 589 87.88 37.40 19.73
C GLN A 589 89.09 36.68 19.10
N SER A 590 88.91 35.91 18.03
CA SER A 590 90.00 35.33 17.26
C SER A 590 90.83 36.39 16.52
N ASP A 591 90.19 37.40 15.95
CA ASP A 591 90.83 38.49 15.22
C ASP A 591 91.57 39.46 16.16
N GLU A 592 90.98 39.76 17.33
CA GLU A 592 91.63 40.48 18.44
C GLU A 592 92.85 39.71 18.97
N LEU A 593 92.72 38.39 19.19
CA LEU A 593 93.85 37.54 19.58
C LEU A 593 94.93 37.45 18.50
N ALA A 594 94.58 37.57 17.21
CA ALA A 594 95.54 37.65 16.12
C ALA A 594 96.28 39.00 16.14
N LEU A 595 95.57 40.12 16.33
CA LEU A 595 96.14 41.46 16.47
C LEU A 595 97.08 41.57 17.67
N VAL A 596 96.68 41.04 18.83
CA VAL A 596 97.55 40.98 20.03
C VAL A 596 98.80 40.13 19.78
N ARG A 597 98.69 39.00 19.06
CA ARG A 597 99.88 38.21 18.66
C ARG A 597 100.79 38.97 17.70
N GLN A 598 100.24 39.75 16.76
CA GLN A 598 101.01 40.60 15.87
C GLN A 598 101.78 41.66 16.68
N GLN A 599 101.10 42.42 17.55
CA GLN A 599 101.72 43.43 18.41
C GLN A 599 102.82 42.84 19.31
N LEU A 600 102.59 41.65 19.89
CA LEU A 600 103.61 40.92 20.66
C LEU A 600 104.79 40.46 19.78
N SER A 601 104.57 40.16 18.50
CA SER A 601 105.65 39.80 17.57
C SER A 601 106.48 41.01 17.11
N GLU A 602 105.84 42.16 16.89
CA GLU A 602 106.48 43.43 16.58
C GLU A 602 107.30 43.94 17.77
N MET A 603 106.74 43.89 18.99
CA MET A 603 107.50 44.20 20.21
C MET A 603 108.70 43.24 20.38
N LYS A 604 108.57 41.97 19.98
CA LYS A 604 109.63 40.97 20.03
C LYS A 604 110.71 41.14 18.95
N SER A 605 110.43 41.82 17.82
CA SER A 605 111.49 42.22 16.87
C SER A 605 112.21 43.47 17.34
N HIS A 606 111.49 44.48 17.86
CA HIS A 606 112.11 45.69 18.43
C HIS A 606 113.09 45.37 19.59
N VAL A 607 112.81 44.33 20.39
CA VAL A 607 113.74 43.83 21.44
C VAL A 607 114.94 43.04 20.88
N LYS A 608 114.92 42.62 19.61
CA LYS A 608 116.00 41.86 18.96
C LYS A 608 116.94 42.70 18.10
N ASP A 609 116.44 43.76 17.49
CA ASP A 609 117.24 44.64 16.62
C ASP A 609 118.09 45.66 17.42
N GLY A 610 118.15 45.49 18.76
CA GLY A 610 118.69 46.47 19.69
C GLY A 610 119.61 45.92 20.79
N ASP A 611 120.58 45.04 20.46
CA ASP A 611 121.88 45.11 21.17
C ASP A 611 123.06 44.47 20.41
N VAL A 612 124.24 45.12 20.48
CA VAL A 612 125.53 44.62 19.97
C VAL A 612 126.68 45.12 20.86
N ALA A 613 126.99 44.35 21.92
CA ALA A 613 128.26 44.37 22.64
C ALA A 613 128.46 43.03 23.35
N GLY A 614 129.69 42.66 23.74
CA GLY A 614 129.96 41.32 24.27
C GLY A 614 130.80 41.28 25.54
N SER A 615 130.61 40.19 26.30
CA SER A 615 131.59 39.56 27.21
C SER A 615 131.92 40.27 28.54
N PRO A 616 132.45 39.56 29.55
CA PRO A 616 132.10 38.18 29.96
C PRO A 616 132.02 37.96 31.51
N ALA A 617 131.43 36.81 31.88
CA ALA A 617 131.65 36.02 33.11
C ALA A 617 131.19 36.54 34.50
N VAL A 618 130.16 35.86 35.04
CA VAL A 618 130.03 35.30 36.42
C VAL A 618 130.16 36.29 37.60
N PRO A 619 129.10 36.50 38.43
CA PRO A 619 128.77 35.46 39.42
C PRO A 619 127.29 35.32 39.92
N THR A 620 127.04 34.20 40.62
CA THR A 620 126.08 34.04 41.74
C THR A 620 124.57 33.80 41.47
N GLU A 621 123.99 32.99 42.38
CA GLU A 621 122.57 32.81 42.80
C GLU A 621 121.52 31.98 42.02
N VAL A 622 120.88 31.09 42.81
CA VAL A 622 119.46 30.65 42.83
C VAL A 622 118.85 29.88 41.63
N PRO A 623 118.15 28.75 41.87
CA PRO A 623 117.46 27.99 40.82
C PRO A 623 116.15 28.67 40.36
N PRO A 624 115.91 28.84 39.05
CA PRO A 624 114.63 29.31 38.53
C PRO A 624 113.59 28.18 38.48
N ALA A 625 112.35 28.47 38.87
CA ALA A 625 111.23 27.55 38.73
C ALA A 625 110.57 27.70 37.34
N GLU A 626 110.87 26.79 36.41
CA GLU A 626 110.23 26.75 35.10
C GLU A 626 108.73 26.42 35.23
N GLN A 627 107.85 27.36 34.88
CA GLN A 627 106.42 27.09 34.72
C GLN A 627 106.08 26.84 33.25
N ASP A 628 105.92 25.56 32.92
CA ASP A 628 105.57 25.04 31.59
C ASP A 628 104.20 25.55 31.07
N PRO A 629 104.16 26.21 29.89
CA PRO A 629 102.92 26.68 29.26
C PRO A 629 101.90 25.57 28.93
N MET A 630 102.30 24.30 28.78
CA MET A 630 101.34 23.20 28.57
C MET A 630 100.44 23.00 29.78
N LYS A 631 100.96 23.22 31.00
CA LYS A 631 100.21 22.97 32.25
C LYS A 631 99.00 23.90 32.42
N VAL A 632 99.09 25.14 31.92
CA VAL A 632 97.95 26.08 31.87
C VAL A 632 96.92 25.65 30.82
N ARG A 633 97.34 25.15 29.65
CA ARG A 633 96.41 24.62 28.64
C ARG A 633 95.69 23.35 29.11
N LEU A 634 96.39 22.40 29.74
CA LEU A 634 95.73 21.25 30.36
C LEU A 634 94.80 21.70 31.50
N GLY A 635 95.18 22.72 32.27
CA GLY A 635 94.34 23.32 33.32
C GLY A 635 93.00 23.84 32.81
N LEU A 636 92.98 24.66 31.74
CA LEU A 636 91.71 25.15 31.16
C LEU A 636 90.89 24.03 30.50
N ILE A 637 91.52 23.08 29.81
CA ILE A 637 90.81 21.96 29.17
C ILE A 637 90.21 21.02 30.23
N ALA A 638 90.94 20.73 31.31
CA ALA A 638 90.42 19.98 32.45
C ALA A 638 89.31 20.76 33.19
N GLY A 639 89.43 22.08 33.33
CA GLY A 639 88.38 22.94 33.89
C GLY A 639 87.09 22.90 33.07
N HIS A 640 87.17 23.02 31.75
CA HIS A 640 86.01 22.86 30.87
C HIS A 640 85.40 21.46 30.95
N LEU A 641 86.21 20.39 30.91
CA LEU A 641 85.73 19.01 31.06
C LEU A 641 85.08 18.76 32.42
N TYR A 642 85.61 19.34 33.49
CA TYR A 642 85.05 19.23 34.85
C TYR A 642 83.74 20.00 34.97
N CYS A 643 83.63 21.21 34.42
CA CYS A 643 82.38 21.98 34.38
C CYS A 643 81.30 21.32 33.49
N ILE A 644 81.69 20.63 32.42
CA ILE A 644 80.78 19.83 31.58
C ILE A 644 80.31 18.58 32.34
N SER A 645 81.20 17.92 33.10
CA SER A 645 80.89 16.71 33.89
C SER A 645 80.12 16.99 35.19
N SER A 646 80.28 18.18 35.77
CA SER A 646 79.67 18.58 37.05
C SER A 646 78.31 19.26 36.89
N ARG A 647 77.84 19.47 35.66
CA ARG A 647 76.49 19.94 35.38
C ARG A 647 75.54 18.73 35.39
N PRO A 648 74.61 18.59 36.36
CA PRO A 648 73.72 17.43 36.41
C PRO A 648 72.90 17.40 35.12
N ALA A 649 73.10 16.36 34.29
CA ALA A 649 72.67 16.34 32.89
C ALA A 649 71.16 16.08 32.79
N PRO A 650 70.30 17.11 32.66
CA PRO A 650 68.85 16.92 32.77
C PRO A 650 68.29 16.16 31.55
N LEU A 651 69.10 16.05 30.50
CA LEU A 651 68.82 15.30 29.29
C LEU A 651 69.06 13.80 29.48
N SER A 652 70.00 13.36 30.33
CA SER A 652 70.20 11.92 30.59
C SER A 652 69.04 11.38 31.43
N ASP A 653 68.73 12.05 32.54
CA ASP A 653 67.63 11.62 33.42
C ASP A 653 66.27 11.79 32.75
N LYS A 654 66.06 12.84 31.93
CA LYS A 654 64.83 12.93 31.12
C LYS A 654 64.79 11.90 30.00
N ALA A 655 65.88 11.62 29.29
CA ALA A 655 65.89 10.60 28.24
C ALA A 655 65.69 9.19 28.81
N GLN A 656 66.23 8.91 30.00
CA GLN A 656 66.03 7.64 30.69
C GLN A 656 64.62 7.56 31.31
N ALA A 657 64.07 8.65 31.83
CA ALA A 657 62.67 8.70 32.28
C ALA A 657 61.66 8.62 31.13
N THR A 658 61.93 9.21 29.96
CA THR A 658 61.08 9.02 28.77
C THR A 658 61.29 7.65 28.14
N ALA A 659 62.50 7.08 28.15
CA ALA A 659 62.72 5.68 27.77
C ALA A 659 61.95 4.72 28.68
N CYS A 660 61.99 4.91 30.01
CA CYS A 660 61.19 4.12 30.95
C CYS A 660 59.68 4.32 30.75
N ARG A 661 59.19 5.54 30.49
CA ARG A 661 57.77 5.76 30.16
C ARG A 661 57.36 5.12 28.84
N LEU A 662 58.18 5.27 27.79
CA LEU A 662 57.95 4.62 26.49
C LEU A 662 58.05 3.10 26.60
N GLN A 663 58.85 2.57 27.51
CA GLN A 663 58.93 1.14 27.79
C GLN A 663 57.75 0.65 28.64
N GLU A 664 57.26 1.43 29.61
CA GLU A 664 55.98 1.18 30.29
C GLU A 664 54.79 1.27 29.32
N GLU A 665 54.80 2.19 28.35
CA GLU A 665 53.75 2.32 27.33
C GLU A 665 53.86 1.20 26.30
N LEU A 666 55.05 0.78 25.89
CA LEU A 666 55.25 -0.41 25.06
C LEU A 666 54.90 -1.71 25.81
N GLU A 667 55.07 -1.77 27.14
CA GLU A 667 54.57 -2.89 27.93
C GLU A 667 53.05 -2.81 28.11
N LYS A 668 52.45 -1.64 28.35
CA LYS A 668 50.98 -1.45 28.34
C LYS A 668 50.37 -1.84 26.99
N LEU A 669 51.00 -1.49 25.87
CA LEU A 669 50.64 -1.88 24.49
C LEU A 669 50.98 -3.34 24.14
N ARG A 670 51.66 -4.08 25.03
CA ARG A 670 51.96 -5.51 24.91
C ARG A 670 51.14 -6.38 25.87
N THR A 671 50.70 -5.81 27.01
CA THR A 671 49.78 -6.43 27.97
C THR A 671 48.32 -6.13 27.65
N ALA A 672 48.02 -5.01 27.01
CA ALA A 672 46.90 -4.94 26.08
C ALA A 672 47.24 -5.87 24.91
N GLY A 673 46.88 -7.14 25.07
CA GLY A 673 47.18 -8.18 24.09
C GLY A 673 46.47 -7.93 22.74
N PRO A 674 46.75 -8.74 21.71
CA PRO A 674 46.12 -8.60 20.40
C PRO A 674 44.59 -8.59 20.50
N LEU A 675 43.98 -7.41 20.40
CA LEU A 675 42.54 -7.24 20.43
C LEU A 675 41.94 -7.92 19.20
N GLN A 676 41.27 -9.05 19.43
CA GLN A 676 40.66 -9.85 18.38
C GLN A 676 39.57 -9.07 17.61
N SER A 677 39.05 -7.99 18.19
CA SER A 677 38.11 -7.07 17.53
C SER A 677 38.72 -6.35 16.33
N SER A 678 40.02 -6.03 16.32
CA SER A 678 40.65 -5.29 15.21
C SER A 678 40.59 -6.04 13.87
N GLY A 679 40.61 -7.38 13.91
CA GLY A 679 40.41 -8.22 12.72
C GLY A 679 38.96 -8.18 12.22
N GLU A 680 37.99 -8.21 13.13
CA GLU A 680 36.55 -8.21 12.82
C GLU A 680 36.05 -6.81 12.41
N GLU A 681 36.56 -5.75 13.03
CA GLU A 681 36.34 -4.36 12.63
C GLU A 681 36.91 -4.11 11.23
N ALA A 682 38.12 -4.60 10.94
CA ALA A 682 38.73 -4.47 9.61
C ALA A 682 37.97 -5.25 8.52
N THR A 683 37.44 -6.44 8.80
CA THR A 683 36.57 -7.16 7.85
C THR A 683 35.22 -6.48 7.71
N GLN A 684 34.59 -5.99 8.78
CA GLN A 684 33.33 -5.24 8.70
C GLN A 684 33.47 -3.93 7.92
N LEU A 685 34.56 -3.18 8.10
CA LEU A 685 34.86 -1.98 7.32
C LEU A 685 35.13 -2.33 5.84
N LYS A 686 35.84 -3.42 5.57
CA LYS A 686 36.03 -3.91 4.20
C LYS A 686 34.71 -4.30 3.54
N ASP A 687 33.85 -5.03 4.24
CA ASP A 687 32.53 -5.44 3.75
C ASP A 687 31.59 -4.25 3.53
N ARG A 688 31.65 -3.22 4.39
CA ARG A 688 30.95 -1.94 4.16
C ARG A 688 31.47 -1.26 2.90
N LEU A 689 32.79 -1.17 2.72
CA LEU A 689 33.40 -0.58 1.52
C LEU A 689 33.08 -1.38 0.23
N GLU A 690 33.03 -2.71 0.30
CA GLU A 690 32.63 -3.57 -0.83
C GLU A 690 31.14 -3.36 -1.17
N LYS A 691 30.27 -3.19 -0.17
CA LYS A 691 28.84 -2.84 -0.34
C LYS A 691 28.67 -1.43 -0.92
N GLU A 692 29.39 -0.43 -0.45
CA GLU A 692 29.35 0.94 -1.01
C GLU A 692 29.85 0.99 -2.45
N LYS A 693 30.96 0.32 -2.79
CA LYS A 693 31.41 0.19 -4.18
C LYS A 693 30.33 -0.46 -5.06
N LYS A 694 29.64 -1.49 -4.56
CA LYS A 694 28.55 -2.13 -5.29
C LYS A 694 27.37 -1.17 -5.50
N LEU A 695 26.90 -0.50 -4.44
CA LEU A 695 25.82 0.49 -4.49
C LEU A 695 26.17 1.68 -5.42
N THR A 696 27.40 2.17 -5.38
CA THR A 696 27.90 3.21 -6.29
C THR A 696 27.91 2.73 -7.74
N GLY A 697 28.28 1.47 -7.99
CA GLY A 697 28.21 0.83 -9.31
C GLY A 697 26.78 0.59 -9.79
N ASP A 698 25.84 0.25 -8.90
CA ASP A 698 24.41 0.10 -9.23
C ASP A 698 23.73 1.46 -9.47
N LEU A 699 24.05 2.48 -8.69
CA LEU A 699 23.66 3.87 -8.95
C LEU A 699 24.24 4.39 -10.27
N GLY A 700 25.50 4.06 -10.58
CA GLY A 700 26.10 4.36 -11.88
C GLY A 700 25.35 3.71 -13.05
N ARG A 701 25.00 2.42 -12.93
CA ARG A 701 24.17 1.71 -13.92
C ARG A 701 22.75 2.30 -14.04
N ALA A 702 22.14 2.68 -12.93
CA ALA A 702 20.84 3.34 -12.92
C ALA A 702 20.90 4.71 -13.60
N ALA A 703 21.94 5.51 -13.32
CA ALA A 703 22.17 6.80 -13.96
C ALA A 703 22.38 6.68 -15.47
N THR A 704 23.18 5.71 -15.95
CA THR A 704 23.32 5.47 -17.40
C THR A 704 22.00 5.04 -18.03
N LYS A 705 21.22 4.18 -17.38
CA LYS A 705 19.93 3.72 -17.91
C LYS A 705 18.87 4.84 -17.93
N LEU A 706 18.88 5.73 -16.94
CA LEU A 706 18.07 6.96 -16.94
C LEU A 706 18.52 7.93 -18.04
N GLN A 707 19.82 8.06 -18.30
CA GLN A 707 20.35 8.90 -19.37
C GLN A 707 20.01 8.35 -20.76
N GLU A 708 20.02 7.03 -20.95
CA GLU A 708 19.52 6.37 -22.16
C GLU A 708 18.02 6.59 -22.34
N LEU A 709 17.20 6.36 -21.30
CA LEU A 709 15.76 6.62 -21.35
C LEU A 709 15.46 8.09 -21.69
N LEU A 710 16.12 9.03 -21.02
CA LEU A 710 15.97 10.46 -21.26
C LEU A 710 16.36 10.83 -22.70
N LYS A 711 17.43 10.24 -23.25
CA LYS A 711 17.77 10.37 -24.67
C LYS A 711 16.67 9.81 -25.59
N THR A 712 16.13 8.62 -25.32
CA THR A 712 15.05 8.05 -26.15
C THR A 712 13.77 8.87 -26.11
N THR A 713 13.41 9.46 -24.96
CA THR A 713 12.26 10.37 -24.86
C THR A 713 12.52 11.71 -25.57
N GLN A 714 13.75 12.25 -25.54
CA GLN A 714 14.12 13.41 -26.37
C GLN A 714 14.03 13.10 -27.87
N GLU A 715 14.47 11.91 -28.30
CA GLU A 715 14.32 11.47 -29.69
C GLU A 715 12.86 11.23 -30.10
N GLN A 716 12.02 10.73 -29.20
CA GLN A 716 10.56 10.61 -29.41
C GLN A 716 9.91 12.00 -29.51
N LEU A 717 10.16 12.90 -28.56
CA LEU A 717 9.67 14.27 -28.59
C LEU A 717 10.13 15.04 -29.83
N ALA A 718 11.35 14.78 -30.33
CA ALA A 718 11.83 15.33 -31.60
C ALA A 718 11.07 14.74 -32.80
N LYS A 719 10.73 13.45 -32.80
CA LYS A 719 9.88 12.82 -33.84
C LYS A 719 8.46 13.40 -33.81
N GLU A 720 7.86 13.55 -32.63
CA GLU A 720 6.54 14.16 -32.44
C GLU A 720 6.49 15.62 -32.87
N LYS A 721 7.49 16.45 -32.50
CA LYS A 721 7.58 17.83 -32.99
C LYS A 721 7.68 17.90 -34.52
N ASN A 722 8.37 16.94 -35.15
CA ASN A 722 8.43 16.85 -36.62
C ASN A 722 7.12 16.36 -37.25
N THR A 723 6.33 15.49 -36.60
CA THR A 723 5.00 15.11 -37.10
C THR A 723 3.97 16.21 -36.90
N VAL A 724 3.97 16.90 -35.75
CA VAL A 724 3.14 18.10 -35.51
C VAL A 724 3.45 19.18 -36.54
N LYS A 725 4.73 19.48 -36.80
CA LYS A 725 5.10 20.46 -37.84
C LYS A 725 4.63 20.04 -39.24
N LYS A 726 4.72 18.76 -39.60
CA LYS A 726 4.17 18.26 -40.87
C LYS A 726 2.64 18.36 -40.96
N LEU A 727 1.93 18.18 -39.85
CA LEU A 727 0.47 18.36 -39.79
C LEU A 727 0.09 19.83 -39.90
N GLN A 728 0.85 20.75 -39.29
CA GLN A 728 0.69 22.20 -39.48
C GLN A 728 0.96 22.61 -40.94
N GLU A 729 2.07 22.16 -41.53
CA GLU A 729 2.41 22.36 -42.94
C GLU A 729 1.42 21.70 -43.92
N GLN A 730 0.54 20.80 -43.46
CA GLN A 730 -0.58 20.24 -44.21
C GLN A 730 -1.85 21.08 -44.00
N LEU A 731 -2.12 21.55 -42.79
CA LEU A 731 -3.26 22.43 -42.48
C LEU A 731 -3.15 23.75 -43.26
N GLU A 732 -1.99 24.42 -43.20
CA GLU A 732 -1.73 25.67 -43.92
C GLU A 732 -1.93 25.49 -45.44
N LYS A 733 -1.46 24.38 -46.01
CA LYS A 733 -1.69 24.05 -47.45
C LYS A 733 -3.14 23.71 -47.78
N THR A 734 -3.95 23.34 -46.79
CA THR A 734 -5.39 23.08 -46.97
C THR A 734 -6.17 24.40 -46.92
N GLU A 735 -5.77 25.35 -46.07
CA GLU A 735 -6.36 26.69 -46.00
C GLU A 735 -6.00 27.54 -47.24
N ASP A 736 -4.73 27.59 -47.65
CA ASP A 736 -4.30 28.28 -48.88
C ASP A 736 -4.98 27.69 -50.14
N GLY A 737 -5.28 26.38 -50.13
CA GLY A 737 -5.99 25.70 -51.21
C GLY A 737 -7.49 26.05 -51.31
N GLY A 738 -8.10 26.58 -50.25
CA GLY A 738 -9.55 26.83 -50.16
C GLY A 738 -10.02 28.19 -50.70
N SER A 739 -9.12 29.17 -50.86
CA SER A 739 -9.50 30.58 -51.05
C SER A 739 -9.85 30.99 -52.50
N SER A 740 -9.82 30.08 -53.48
CA SER A 740 -9.93 30.44 -54.90
C SER A 740 -10.58 29.39 -55.81
N LYS A 741 -11.85 29.06 -55.53
CA LYS A 741 -12.93 28.85 -56.54
C LYS A 741 -14.24 28.39 -55.89
N GLU A 742 -15.17 29.32 -55.70
CA GLU A 742 -16.58 29.02 -55.92
C GLU A 742 -17.29 30.29 -56.40
N GLY A 743 -17.75 30.27 -57.66
CA GLY A 743 -18.45 31.38 -58.28
C GLY A 743 -19.91 31.01 -58.50
N THR A 744 -20.82 31.75 -57.88
CA THR A 744 -22.27 31.52 -57.99
C THR A 744 -22.73 31.66 -59.45
N SER A 745 -23.44 30.65 -59.95
CA SER A 745 -24.20 30.72 -61.20
C SER A 745 -25.31 29.67 -61.19
N VAL A 746 -26.49 30.06 -61.69
CA VAL A 746 -27.83 29.47 -61.43
C VAL A 746 -28.33 29.77 -60.01
#